data_AF-A0AAU7CKA6-F1
#
_entry.id   AF-A0AAU7CKA6-F1
#
_cell.length_a   1.000
_cell.length_b   1.000
_cell.length_c   1.000
_cell.angle_alpha   90.00
_cell.angle_beta   90.00
_cell.angle_gamma   90.00
#
_symmetry.space_group_name_H-M   'P 1'
#
loop_
_entity.id
_entity.type
_entity.pdbx_description
1 polymer ?
#
loop_
_entity_poly.entity_id
_entity_poly.type
_entity_poly.pdbx_seq_one_letter_code
_entity_poly.pdbx_strand_id
1 'polypeptide(L)'
;MSSSPRLRPLVGGILVALGVVGGSGAGPDGSKQEPPPEPGLQVVPAVANDRIPKDRVLVEICEEGVPVDNTWSPKALEAKEWYTADAFGFSRIPHKYIDTGIREDRANPFLLRAVARVELPAGSHRLLLRGRGASRLLVDGTLLLNTPFPPPVTDGHAIIPDDSLNLAPDFRFAPPGNRESWTSFKSPGGTHLVILETIVGGKKGGVRRPEPGETVVAIATEGSESFRLLAPQVVVPYNDAGWKDYAAGESLAIARLDADRRAAAFQEHATEWERRRERGREWLSTTADPVVPALAKDVPAFNAIDRFLGEKLAVTTRPTDEKRTIDFPKQIRPILEAKCYSCHQGQKVRGKLRLDLSEGVRKGGASGEPAVVPGQPDESLLMDRVTSTDELEAMPPKGDRLSAQEVQLLRQWIAEGASWNSLHEQPITPLTDDLPFLRRVTLDTVGVIPTEAEAQHFLADSSPDKRARAIDRLLADPRWADHWMGYWQDVLAENPNILNPTLNNSGPFRWWIYESLLDNKPVDLFVTELIRMRGSLSLGGPAGFAMASQNDVPMAEKAVIVSAAFLGVQMKCARCHDAPAHQSTQQDLFELAALLGEKPIKLPTTSSVPLDKLHGQGRKSLIKVTLAPGTVVKPAWPFPEFAPADLLAADLPKDATPRDRLAALITGPGNERFAQVIANRAWKRLMGRGLVDPVDDWEKGTPSHPELLRHLGRELVRDEFDLKRLVRLILNSHAYQRASDLALTETSESFAARAQRRLSAEQIVDSLFHATGKPLETEEVNLDLDGRRAVTNSINLGKPRRAWQLASTSNERDRPSLALPRVQAVIDVLEAFGWRPSRQDAVTTRDTAPNLIQPAVLANGTMGVWLTRLSDDHGITALALEDQPLDRLVDRLFLRILTRRPTDEERKSVVAYLEDGYSDRRLEPAAPAPGTAPKERRAQRYVSWSNHLTEEANRIKVERQAEARRGDPPTDRLDASWRGRLEDVLWTMLNSPEFLFTP
;
A
#
# COMPACT_ATOMS: atom_id res chain seq x y z
N MET A 1 52.39 18.72 42.98
CA MET A 1 51.85 18.50 44.34
C MET A 1 50.94 19.67 44.71
N SER A 2 49.78 19.35 45.29
CA SER A 2 48.69 20.21 45.79
C SER A 2 48.96 21.71 46.00
N SER A 3 48.12 22.57 45.45
CA SER A 3 47.25 23.54 46.18
C SER A 3 46.50 24.48 45.22
N SER A 4 45.21 24.74 45.47
CA SER A 4 44.43 25.84 44.87
C SER A 4 44.62 27.13 45.70
N PRO A 5 44.12 28.34 45.35
CA PRO A 5 43.53 28.89 44.11
C PRO A 5 44.15 30.27 43.68
N ARG A 6 43.76 30.87 42.54
CA ARG A 6 43.64 32.35 42.35
C ARG A 6 43.00 32.78 41.01
N LEU A 7 42.34 33.93 41.09
CA LEU A 7 41.47 34.62 40.13
C LEU A 7 42.21 35.48 39.07
N ARG A 8 41.61 35.52 37.85
CA ARG A 8 41.40 36.65 36.87
C ARG A 8 42.62 37.46 36.34
N PRO A 9 42.49 38.29 35.26
CA PRO A 9 41.49 38.38 34.16
C PRO A 9 42.13 38.49 32.75
N LEU A 10 41.32 38.47 31.67
CA LEU A 10 41.46 39.42 30.55
C LEU A 10 40.22 39.45 29.64
N VAL A 11 39.55 40.59 29.76
CA VAL A 11 38.62 41.32 28.91
C VAL A 11 38.61 40.95 27.42
N GLY A 12 37.39 40.79 26.87
CA GLY A 12 37.08 40.84 25.44
C GLY A 12 35.57 40.96 25.26
N GLY A 13 35.06 42.20 25.34
CA GLY A 13 33.64 42.50 25.23
C GLY A 13 33.16 42.47 23.78
N ILE A 14 32.02 41.82 23.55
CA ILE A 14 31.11 42.12 22.45
C ILE A 14 29.70 42.15 23.06
N LEU A 15 29.17 43.37 23.22
CA LEU A 15 27.75 43.60 23.47
C LEU A 15 26.97 43.10 22.25
N VAL A 16 26.12 42.10 22.43
CA VAL A 16 24.98 41.86 21.53
C VAL A 16 23.75 42.35 22.26
N ALA A 17 23.13 43.39 21.71
CA ALA A 17 21.93 44.01 22.22
C ALA A 17 20.76 42.99 22.23
N LEU A 18 20.38 42.54 23.43
CA LEU A 18 19.11 41.89 23.70
C LEU A 18 18.01 42.96 23.63
N GLY A 19 17.42 43.13 22.45
CA GLY A 19 16.15 43.83 22.28
C GLY A 19 15.02 42.97 22.83
N VAL A 20 14.76 43.09 24.14
CA VAL A 20 13.51 42.66 24.76
C VAL A 20 12.43 43.61 24.26
N VAL A 21 11.61 43.17 23.30
CA VAL A 21 10.37 43.88 22.96
C VAL A 21 9.37 43.57 24.08
N GLY A 22 9.06 44.59 24.86
CA GLY A 22 8.16 44.51 26.01
C GLY A 22 6.75 44.06 25.61
N GLY A 23 6.18 43.21 26.47
CA GLY A 23 4.76 42.88 26.42
C GLY A 23 3.91 44.11 26.66
N SER A 24 3.01 44.40 25.72
CA SER A 24 1.88 45.28 25.94
C SER A 24 0.78 44.49 26.67
N GLY A 25 0.43 44.98 27.86
CA GLY A 25 -0.57 44.40 28.76
C GLY A 25 -1.95 44.27 28.12
N ALA A 26 -2.64 43.19 28.49
CA ALA A 26 -4.01 42.90 28.09
C ALA A 26 -4.99 43.76 28.89
N GLY A 27 -5.85 44.50 28.18
CA GLY A 27 -7.15 44.94 28.70
C GLY A 27 -8.17 43.80 28.57
N PRO A 28 -9.34 43.90 29.24
CA PRO A 28 -10.29 42.80 29.38
C PRO A 28 -11.12 42.49 28.12
N ASP A 29 -10.75 42.99 26.93
CA ASP A 29 -11.49 42.82 25.67
C ASP A 29 -10.72 42.12 24.54
N GLY A 30 -9.53 41.55 24.80
CA GLY A 30 -8.87 40.61 23.87
C GLY A 30 -8.54 41.10 22.45
N SER A 31 -8.82 42.35 22.08
CA SER A 31 -8.63 42.85 20.71
C SER A 31 -7.26 43.49 20.54
N LYS A 32 -6.26 42.69 20.14
CA LYS A 32 -5.06 43.23 19.46
C LYS A 32 -5.32 43.23 17.96
N GLN A 33 -5.71 44.38 17.40
CA GLN A 33 -5.55 44.62 15.96
C GLN A 33 -4.04 44.68 15.67
N GLU A 34 -3.57 43.89 14.69
CA GLU A 34 -2.21 44.03 14.19
C GLU A 34 -2.05 45.36 13.43
N PRO A 35 -0.89 46.03 13.51
CA PRO A 35 -0.63 47.27 12.77
C PRO A 35 -0.73 47.04 11.25
N PRO A 36 -1.11 48.08 10.47
CA PRO A 36 -1.19 47.97 9.02
C PRO A 36 0.17 47.56 8.41
N PRO A 37 0.17 46.83 7.27
CA PRO A 37 1.38 46.28 6.66
C PRO A 37 2.42 47.34 6.31
N GLU A 38 3.73 47.01 6.42
CA GLU A 38 4.81 47.94 6.10
C GLU A 38 4.74 48.47 4.63
N PRO A 39 5.08 49.75 4.36
CA PRO A 39 4.75 50.43 3.09
C PRO A 39 5.55 50.00 1.84
N GLY A 40 6.26 48.88 1.86
CA GLY A 40 7.31 48.60 0.86
C GLY A 40 7.14 47.28 0.10
N LEU A 41 6.03 47.03 -0.60
CA LEU A 41 5.97 46.02 -1.69
C LEU A 41 4.60 46.06 -2.42
N GLN A 42 4.38 47.10 -3.24
CA GLN A 42 3.20 47.29 -4.08
C GLN A 42 3.40 46.79 -5.52
N VAL A 43 3.99 45.60 -5.73
CA VAL A 43 3.94 45.01 -7.07
C VAL A 43 2.57 44.36 -7.21
N VAL A 44 1.61 45.10 -7.76
CA VAL A 44 0.30 44.54 -8.13
C VAL A 44 0.55 43.45 -9.17
N PRO A 45 0.14 42.19 -8.92
CA PRO A 45 0.41 41.11 -9.84
C PRO A 45 -0.28 41.33 -11.18
N ALA A 46 0.46 41.13 -12.28
CA ALA A 46 -0.13 41.15 -13.62
C ALA A 46 -0.91 39.85 -13.85
N VAL A 47 -2.22 39.88 -13.60
CA VAL A 47 -3.14 38.78 -13.89
C VAL A 47 -3.83 39.04 -15.22
N ALA A 48 -3.86 38.03 -16.10
CA ALA A 48 -4.56 38.11 -17.37
C ALA A 48 -6.08 38.14 -17.11
N ASN A 49 -6.70 39.31 -17.25
CA ASN A 49 -8.10 39.55 -16.88
C ASN A 49 -9.10 38.64 -17.61
N ASP A 50 -8.77 38.20 -18.82
CA ASP A 50 -9.56 37.29 -19.65
C ASP A 50 -9.62 35.85 -19.10
N ARG A 51 -8.66 35.46 -18.24
CA ARG A 51 -8.61 34.11 -17.64
C ARG A 51 -9.43 33.99 -16.35
N ILE A 52 -9.84 35.08 -15.73
CA ILE A 52 -10.54 35.05 -14.43
C ILE A 52 -11.99 34.60 -14.68
N PRO A 53 -12.38 33.39 -14.25
CA PRO A 53 -13.75 32.92 -14.42
C PRO A 53 -14.73 33.74 -13.57
N LYS A 54 -16.00 33.80 -13.99
CA LYS A 54 -17.01 34.62 -13.31
C LYS A 54 -17.48 34.02 -11.98
N ASP A 55 -17.45 32.70 -11.87
CA ASP A 55 -18.11 31.91 -10.82
C ASP A 55 -17.12 31.04 -10.01
N ARG A 56 -15.82 31.12 -10.30
CA ARG A 56 -14.78 30.29 -9.69
C ARG A 56 -13.56 31.13 -9.32
N VAL A 57 -12.69 30.58 -8.48
CA VAL A 57 -11.36 31.14 -8.20
C VAL A 57 -10.38 30.58 -9.22
N LEU A 58 -9.70 31.44 -9.98
CA LEU A 58 -8.54 31.06 -10.79
C LEU A 58 -7.36 30.84 -9.87
N VAL A 59 -6.72 29.68 -9.94
CA VAL A 59 -5.51 29.37 -9.17
C VAL A 59 -4.35 29.18 -10.15
N GLU A 60 -3.36 30.04 -10.04
CA GLU A 60 -2.12 30.08 -10.81
C GLU A 60 -0.94 29.54 -9.98
N ILE A 61 -0.04 28.81 -10.63
CA ILE A 61 1.21 28.32 -10.05
C ILE A 61 2.38 28.95 -10.84
N CYS A 62 3.21 29.72 -10.14
CA CYS A 62 4.41 30.35 -10.69
C CYS A 62 5.66 29.69 -10.09
N GLU A 63 6.41 28.98 -10.94
CA GLU A 63 7.61 28.24 -10.52
C GLU A 63 8.92 29.01 -10.78
N GLU A 64 8.95 29.87 -11.81
CA GLU A 64 10.16 30.58 -12.23
C GLU A 64 10.29 31.93 -11.53
N GLY A 65 11.53 32.28 -11.14
CA GLY A 65 11.84 33.58 -10.54
C GLY A 65 11.44 33.75 -9.07
N VAL A 66 10.93 32.70 -8.40
CA VAL A 66 10.54 32.74 -6.98
C VAL A 66 11.81 32.78 -6.09
N PRO A 67 11.98 33.79 -5.21
CA PRO A 67 13.16 33.89 -4.36
C PRO A 67 13.30 32.75 -3.34
N VAL A 68 14.52 32.31 -3.07
CA VAL A 68 14.83 31.20 -2.15
C VAL A 68 15.11 31.64 -0.70
N ASP A 69 15.35 32.93 -0.48
CA ASP A 69 15.90 33.54 0.75
C ASP A 69 14.84 34.10 1.71
N ASN A 70 13.60 33.59 1.61
CA ASN A 70 12.40 34.07 2.32
C ASN A 70 12.16 35.57 2.08
N THR A 71 12.17 35.96 0.81
CA THR A 71 11.81 37.30 0.34
C THR A 71 10.72 37.21 -0.70
N TRP A 72 10.04 38.32 -0.95
CA TRP A 72 9.07 38.42 -2.03
C TRP A 72 9.76 38.88 -3.31
N SER A 73 9.31 38.36 -4.46
CA SER A 73 9.87 38.75 -5.75
C SER A 73 9.71 40.26 -5.97
N PRO A 74 10.76 40.97 -6.44
CA PRO A 74 10.67 42.37 -6.81
C PRO A 74 9.96 42.59 -8.16
N LYS A 75 9.63 41.52 -8.90
CA LYS A 75 8.94 41.54 -10.20
C LYS A 75 7.69 40.66 -10.17
N ALA A 76 6.69 40.99 -10.99
CA ALA A 76 5.54 40.12 -11.19
C ALA A 76 6.00 38.77 -11.77
N LEU A 77 5.49 37.68 -11.20
CA LEU A 77 5.81 36.32 -11.62
C LEU A 77 4.74 35.79 -12.57
N GLU A 78 5.19 35.12 -13.63
CA GLU A 78 4.35 34.50 -14.64
C GLU A 78 3.93 33.08 -14.23
N ALA A 79 2.66 32.76 -14.45
CA ALA A 79 2.11 31.44 -14.21
C ALA A 79 2.24 30.55 -15.45
N LYS A 80 2.80 29.34 -15.27
CA LYS A 80 2.88 28.33 -16.34
C LYS A 80 1.82 27.23 -16.20
N GLU A 81 1.16 27.18 -15.06
CA GLU A 81 0.13 26.20 -14.75
C GLU A 81 -1.00 26.89 -13.98
N TRP A 82 -2.24 26.51 -14.27
CA TRP A 82 -3.40 26.99 -13.55
C TRP A 82 -4.51 25.93 -13.48
N TYR A 83 -5.44 26.14 -12.56
CA TYR A 83 -6.68 25.39 -12.41
C TYR A 83 -7.75 26.28 -11.75
N THR A 84 -8.94 25.75 -11.48
CA THR A 84 -9.99 26.50 -10.77
C THR A 84 -10.40 25.82 -9.48
N ALA A 85 -10.80 26.63 -8.50
CA ALA A 85 -11.34 26.19 -7.22
C ALA A 85 -12.67 26.92 -6.92
N ASP A 86 -13.48 26.34 -6.04
CA ASP A 86 -14.81 26.86 -5.69
C ASP A 86 -14.68 28.10 -4.78
N ALA A 87 -13.70 28.10 -3.89
CA ALA A 87 -13.48 29.15 -2.91
C ALA A 87 -11.97 29.42 -2.69
N PHE A 88 -11.65 30.50 -1.98
CA PHE A 88 -10.30 30.79 -1.49
C PHE A 88 -9.97 29.90 -0.29
N GLY A 89 -9.92 28.59 -0.49
CA GLY A 89 -9.49 27.63 0.52
C GLY A 89 -8.78 26.46 -0.14
N PHE A 90 -7.54 26.20 0.30
CA PHE A 90 -6.62 25.25 -0.32
C PHE A 90 -6.00 24.33 0.73
N SER A 91 -6.35 23.04 0.67
CA SER A 91 -5.78 21.99 1.55
C SER A 91 -4.61 21.26 0.89
N ARG A 92 -4.59 21.20 -0.44
CA ARG A 92 -3.50 20.68 -1.27
C ARG A 92 -3.52 21.35 -2.65
N ILE A 93 -2.52 21.05 -3.46
CA ILE A 93 -2.47 21.49 -4.86
C ILE A 93 -2.36 20.27 -5.78
N PRO A 94 -2.70 20.43 -7.08
CA PRO A 94 -2.47 19.38 -8.08
C PRO A 94 -1.00 18.95 -8.13
N HIS A 95 -0.76 17.67 -8.39
CA HIS A 95 0.59 17.16 -8.60
C HIS A 95 1.14 17.60 -9.96
N LYS A 96 2.47 17.63 -10.07
CA LYS A 96 3.18 17.78 -11.35
C LYS A 96 3.49 16.40 -11.89
N TYR A 97 3.41 16.23 -13.20
CA TYR A 97 3.69 14.98 -13.87
C TYR A 97 4.73 15.21 -14.97
N ILE A 98 5.63 14.24 -15.17
CA ILE A 98 6.44 14.17 -16.40
C ILE A 98 5.56 13.71 -17.57
N ASP A 99 6.14 13.77 -18.77
CA ASP A 99 5.62 13.28 -20.05
C ASP A 99 4.95 11.89 -20.02
N THR A 100 5.28 11.02 -19.08
CA THR A 100 4.70 9.66 -18.94
C THR A 100 3.58 9.57 -17.90
N GLY A 101 3.09 10.70 -17.37
CA GLY A 101 2.06 10.72 -16.33
C GLY A 101 2.57 10.25 -14.96
N ILE A 102 3.88 10.24 -14.76
CA ILE A 102 4.54 9.90 -13.49
C ILE A 102 4.75 11.17 -12.66
N ARG A 103 4.54 11.11 -11.34
CA ARG A 103 4.74 12.26 -10.44
C ARG A 103 6.16 12.83 -10.53
N GLU A 104 6.25 14.15 -10.60
CA GLU A 104 7.50 14.91 -10.67
C GLU A 104 7.60 15.94 -9.53
N ASP A 105 8.83 16.32 -9.22
CA ASP A 105 9.13 17.42 -8.31
C ASP A 105 8.75 18.76 -8.93
N ARG A 106 8.04 19.58 -8.14
CA ARG A 106 7.80 20.99 -8.45
C ARG A 106 9.01 21.83 -8.08
N ALA A 107 9.15 23.00 -8.71
CA ALA A 107 10.10 24.00 -8.24
C ALA A 107 9.84 24.30 -6.76
N ASN A 108 10.91 24.47 -5.98
CA ASN A 108 10.80 24.72 -4.55
C ASN A 108 11.78 25.83 -4.15
N PRO A 109 11.31 27.00 -3.68
CA PRO A 109 9.90 27.37 -3.52
C PRO A 109 9.17 27.62 -4.85
N PHE A 110 7.84 27.67 -4.79
CA PHE A 110 6.97 28.21 -5.85
C PHE A 110 5.94 29.18 -5.26
N LEU A 111 5.31 30.00 -6.10
CA LEU A 111 4.22 30.90 -5.73
C LEU A 111 2.88 30.28 -6.16
N LEU A 112 1.92 30.20 -5.25
CA LEU A 112 0.51 30.00 -5.56
C LEU A 112 -0.20 31.36 -5.54
N ARG A 113 -0.90 31.69 -6.63
CA ARG A 113 -1.72 32.90 -6.73
C ARG A 113 -3.16 32.51 -7.00
N ALA A 114 -4.08 32.89 -6.13
CA ALA A 114 -5.52 32.70 -6.33
C ALA A 114 -6.19 34.04 -6.61
N VAL A 115 -7.06 34.09 -7.62
CA VAL A 115 -7.67 35.33 -8.13
C VAL A 115 -9.14 35.11 -8.42
N ALA A 116 -10.00 36.00 -7.94
CA ALA A 116 -11.41 35.98 -8.31
C ALA A 116 -12.07 37.35 -8.18
N ARG A 117 -13.22 37.50 -8.84
CA ARG A 117 -14.15 38.61 -8.60
C ARG A 117 -15.23 38.16 -7.63
N VAL A 118 -15.38 38.88 -6.53
CA VAL A 118 -16.31 38.50 -5.46
C VAL A 118 -17.25 39.66 -5.17
N GLU A 119 -18.55 39.38 -5.18
CA GLU A 119 -19.58 40.33 -4.74
C GLU A 119 -19.60 40.42 -3.21
N LEU A 120 -19.40 41.62 -2.67
CA LEU A 120 -19.53 41.90 -1.25
C LEU A 120 -20.63 42.94 -1.01
N PRO A 121 -21.42 42.81 0.07
CA PRO A 121 -22.39 43.84 0.43
C PRO A 121 -21.68 45.10 0.92
N ALA A 122 -22.37 46.24 0.88
CA ALA A 122 -21.86 47.44 1.55
C ALA A 122 -21.87 47.21 3.06
N GLY A 123 -20.79 47.61 3.76
CA GLY A 123 -20.71 47.42 5.20
C GLY A 123 -19.30 47.17 5.74
N SER A 124 -19.19 46.98 7.05
CA SER A 124 -17.93 46.61 7.72
C SER A 124 -17.86 45.10 7.94
N HIS A 125 -16.92 44.43 7.30
CA HIS A 125 -16.75 42.97 7.34
C HIS A 125 -15.46 42.59 8.02
N ARG A 126 -15.38 41.38 8.59
CA ARG A 126 -14.13 40.84 9.14
C ARG A 126 -13.51 39.88 8.13
N LEU A 127 -12.27 40.15 7.72
CA LEU A 127 -11.50 39.28 6.83
C LEU A 127 -10.42 38.55 7.63
N LEU A 128 -10.24 37.27 7.31
CA LEU A 128 -9.22 36.40 7.85
C LEU A 128 -8.34 35.88 6.70
N LEU A 129 -7.03 35.97 6.87
CA LEU A 129 -6.03 35.34 6.02
C LEU A 129 -5.28 34.27 6.82
N ARG A 130 -5.17 33.07 6.27
CA ARG A 130 -4.40 31.96 6.86
C ARG A 130 -3.50 31.33 5.80
N GLY A 131 -2.31 30.88 6.21
CA GLY A 131 -1.49 29.99 5.39
C GLY A 131 -0.22 29.50 6.06
N ARG A 132 0.32 28.37 5.58
CA ARG A 132 1.64 27.88 5.99
C ARG A 132 2.77 28.57 5.21
N GLY A 133 2.51 29.11 4.02
CA GLY A 133 3.47 29.99 3.34
C GLY A 133 3.48 31.40 3.93
N ALA A 134 4.43 32.24 3.51
CA ALA A 134 4.21 33.69 3.61
C ALA A 134 3.11 34.05 2.63
N SER A 135 2.07 34.72 3.08
CA SER A 135 0.87 34.99 2.27
C SER A 135 0.54 36.47 2.26
N ARG A 136 -0.09 36.96 1.19
CA ARG A 136 -0.55 38.35 1.03
C ARG A 136 -1.91 38.37 0.36
N LEU A 137 -2.83 39.17 0.90
CA LEU A 137 -4.17 39.37 0.39
C LEU A 137 -4.30 40.80 -0.12
N LEU A 138 -4.60 40.95 -1.40
CA LEU A 138 -4.91 42.22 -2.03
C LEU A 138 -6.40 42.25 -2.41
N VAL A 139 -7.04 43.38 -2.16
CA VAL A 139 -8.41 43.68 -2.61
C VAL A 139 -8.37 44.99 -3.38
N ASP A 140 -8.85 44.96 -4.63
CA ASP A 140 -8.82 46.09 -5.57
C ASP A 140 -7.44 46.74 -5.68
N GLY A 141 -6.39 45.91 -5.72
CA GLY A 141 -4.99 46.34 -5.82
C GLY A 141 -4.37 46.84 -4.52
N THR A 142 -5.12 46.92 -3.42
CA THR A 142 -4.62 47.34 -2.11
C THR A 142 -4.27 46.14 -1.25
N LEU A 143 -3.05 46.10 -0.72
CA LEU A 143 -2.64 45.08 0.26
C LEU A 143 -3.39 45.29 1.59
N LEU A 144 -4.21 44.30 1.98
CA LEU A 144 -5.00 44.36 3.21
C LEU A 144 -4.42 43.53 4.34
N LEU A 145 -3.98 42.30 4.04
CA LEU A 145 -3.47 41.34 5.04
C LEU A 145 -2.20 40.67 4.52
N ASN A 146 -1.33 40.29 5.44
CA ASN A 146 -0.17 39.44 5.16
C ASN A 146 0.12 38.48 6.31
N THR A 147 0.78 37.37 6.02
CA THR A 147 1.37 36.47 7.03
C THR A 147 2.88 36.45 6.86
N PRO A 148 3.66 36.35 7.96
CA PRO A 148 5.11 36.40 7.89
C PRO A 148 5.68 35.12 7.27
N PHE A 149 6.95 35.12 6.88
CA PHE A 149 7.63 33.90 6.42
C PHE A 149 7.74 32.84 7.52
N PRO A 150 7.75 31.54 7.17
CA PRO A 150 7.86 30.49 8.18
C PRO A 150 9.18 30.61 8.95
N PRO A 151 9.15 30.41 10.28
CA PRO A 151 10.33 30.48 11.13
C PRO A 151 11.38 29.41 10.76
N PRO A 152 12.65 29.58 11.19
CA PRO A 152 13.68 28.58 10.96
C PRO A 152 13.39 27.27 11.74
N VAL A 153 14.15 26.23 11.39
CA VAL A 153 14.18 24.94 12.12
C VAL A 153 14.62 25.18 13.57
N THR A 154 14.05 24.42 14.50
CA THR A 154 14.37 24.46 15.94
C THR A 154 15.07 23.18 16.38
N ASP A 155 15.67 23.22 17.57
CA ASP A 155 16.36 22.09 18.22
C ASP A 155 15.42 21.10 18.93
N GLY A 156 14.11 21.29 18.83
CA GLY A 156 13.10 20.47 19.50
C GLY A 156 12.51 21.09 20.76
N HIS A 157 12.96 22.27 21.19
CA HIS A 157 12.47 22.98 22.38
C HIS A 157 11.56 24.18 22.06
N ALA A 158 10.95 24.23 20.87
CA ALA A 158 10.03 25.31 20.54
C ALA A 158 8.85 25.33 21.51
N ILE A 159 8.38 26.54 21.85
CA ILE A 159 7.23 26.74 22.73
C ILE A 159 5.98 26.18 22.05
N ILE A 160 5.16 25.46 22.82
CA ILE A 160 3.83 25.02 22.39
C ILE A 160 2.91 26.24 22.50
N PRO A 161 2.37 26.77 21.38
CA PRO A 161 1.56 27.98 21.44
C PRO A 161 0.28 27.75 22.24
N ASP A 162 -0.01 28.63 23.20
CA ASP A 162 -1.30 28.66 23.92
C ASP A 162 -2.22 29.79 23.38
N ASP A 163 -1.65 30.81 22.71
CA ASP A 163 -2.41 31.94 22.17
C ASP A 163 -2.86 31.65 20.74
N SER A 164 -4.09 31.15 20.60
CA SER A 164 -4.74 30.96 19.30
C SER A 164 -5.83 31.99 19.08
N LEU A 165 -5.94 32.48 17.84
CA LEU A 165 -7.00 33.39 17.46
C LEU A 165 -8.36 32.71 17.66
N ASN A 166 -9.33 33.46 18.18
CA ASN A 166 -10.71 33.00 18.37
C ASN A 166 -11.68 34.15 18.05
N LEU A 167 -12.10 34.24 16.78
CA LEU A 167 -12.91 35.36 16.29
C LEU A 167 -14.43 35.10 16.26
N ALA A 168 -14.88 33.88 16.56
CA ALA A 168 -16.28 33.47 16.41
C ALA A 168 -16.63 32.30 17.35
N PRO A 169 -17.89 32.13 17.75
CA PRO A 169 -18.31 30.98 18.58
C PRO A 169 -17.98 29.62 17.93
N ASP A 170 -18.13 29.52 16.61
CA ASP A 170 -17.83 28.32 15.82
C ASP A 170 -16.46 28.40 15.11
N PHE A 171 -15.55 29.28 15.55
CA PHE A 171 -14.25 29.50 14.92
C PHE A 171 -13.43 28.21 14.76
N ARG A 172 -12.91 27.98 13.56
CA ARG A 172 -11.95 26.92 13.27
C ARG A 172 -10.54 27.38 13.65
N PHE A 173 -9.91 26.72 14.62
CA PHE A 173 -8.52 27.03 14.99
C PHE A 173 -7.51 26.66 13.88
N ALA A 174 -6.38 27.36 13.82
CA ALA A 174 -5.32 27.07 12.86
C ALA A 174 -4.68 25.70 13.09
N PRO A 175 -4.52 24.88 12.03
CA PRO A 175 -3.71 23.68 12.14
C PRO A 175 -2.22 24.03 12.29
N PRO A 176 -1.42 23.10 12.83
CA PRO A 176 0.01 23.32 13.09
C PRO A 176 0.79 23.96 11.93
N GLY A 177 1.64 24.94 12.24
CA GLY A 177 2.53 25.63 11.29
C GLY A 177 1.88 26.72 10.43
N ASN A 178 0.55 26.83 10.44
CA ASN A 178 -0.16 27.91 9.75
C ASN A 178 -0.07 29.21 10.58
N ARG A 179 -0.03 30.34 9.87
CA ARG A 179 -0.06 31.68 10.44
C ARG A 179 -1.32 32.38 9.98
N GLU A 180 -1.81 33.28 10.83
CA GLU A 180 -3.06 33.99 10.63
C GLU A 180 -2.85 35.49 10.78
N SER A 181 -3.62 36.27 10.04
CA SER A 181 -3.83 37.70 10.27
C SER A 181 -5.27 38.04 9.91
N TRP A 182 -5.84 39.05 10.56
CA TRP A 182 -7.23 39.44 10.35
C TRP A 182 -7.41 40.96 10.45
N THR A 183 -8.43 41.50 9.80
CA THR A 183 -8.76 42.93 9.87
C THR A 183 -10.25 43.19 9.62
N SER A 184 -10.71 44.40 9.93
CA SER A 184 -12.00 44.90 9.47
C SER A 184 -11.84 45.57 8.11
N PHE A 185 -12.66 45.18 7.13
CA PHE A 185 -12.68 45.69 5.78
C PHE A 185 -14.03 46.34 5.49
N LYS A 186 -14.02 47.63 5.18
CA LYS A 186 -15.22 48.38 4.81
C LYS A 186 -15.43 48.32 3.30
N SER A 187 -16.46 47.61 2.86
CA SER A 187 -16.85 47.53 1.44
C SER A 187 -17.88 48.62 1.12
N PRO A 188 -17.76 49.31 -0.04
CA PRO A 188 -18.82 50.16 -0.59
C PRO A 188 -19.98 49.36 -1.20
N GLY A 189 -19.87 48.03 -1.25
CA GLY A 189 -20.76 47.14 -1.97
C GLY A 189 -20.33 46.92 -3.42
N GLY A 190 -20.67 45.76 -3.97
CA GLY A 190 -20.44 45.39 -5.37
C GLY A 190 -19.27 44.43 -5.58
N THR A 191 -18.80 44.37 -6.83
CA THR A 191 -17.74 43.45 -7.25
C THR A 191 -16.36 43.94 -6.81
N HIS A 192 -15.63 43.09 -6.09
CA HIS A 192 -14.24 43.32 -5.71
C HIS A 192 -13.30 42.34 -6.41
N LEU A 193 -12.12 42.80 -6.86
CA LEU A 193 -11.05 41.93 -7.31
C LEU A 193 -10.22 41.49 -6.11
N VAL A 194 -10.21 40.19 -5.83
CA VAL A 194 -9.47 39.60 -4.72
C VAL A 194 -8.32 38.77 -5.24
N ILE A 195 -7.12 39.02 -4.72
CA ILE A 195 -5.90 38.29 -5.07
C ILE A 195 -5.23 37.81 -3.78
N LEU A 196 -5.05 36.50 -3.68
CA LEU A 196 -4.23 35.85 -2.66
C LEU A 196 -2.94 35.36 -3.29
N GLU A 197 -1.79 35.74 -2.75
CA GLU A 197 -0.49 35.17 -3.10
C GLU A 197 0.11 34.45 -1.89
N THR A 198 0.65 33.25 -2.08
CA THR A 198 1.37 32.51 -1.04
C THR A 198 2.63 31.85 -1.59
N ILE A 199 3.75 32.00 -0.89
CA ILE A 199 5.00 31.30 -1.20
C ILE A 199 4.98 29.95 -0.51
N VAL A 200 5.01 28.87 -1.28
CA VAL A 200 4.97 27.48 -0.79
C VAL A 200 6.38 26.89 -0.83
N GLY A 201 6.77 26.18 0.24
CA GLY A 201 8.11 25.61 0.39
C GLY A 201 9.15 26.62 0.89
N GLY A 202 10.36 26.55 0.32
CA GLY A 202 11.49 27.45 0.63
C GLY A 202 12.80 26.70 0.88
N LYS A 203 13.95 27.39 0.75
CA LYS A 203 15.29 26.78 0.95
C LYS A 203 16.07 27.34 2.15
N LYS A 204 15.63 28.45 2.75
CA LYS A 204 16.34 29.09 3.87
C LYS A 204 16.31 28.19 5.11
N GLY A 205 17.49 27.68 5.51
CA GLY A 205 17.63 26.71 6.60
C GLY A 205 17.34 25.25 6.20
N GLY A 206 17.23 24.97 4.89
CA GLY A 206 16.91 23.64 4.33
C GLY A 206 15.75 23.71 3.32
N VAL A 207 15.73 22.78 2.36
CA VAL A 207 14.63 22.66 1.38
C VAL A 207 13.38 22.15 2.08
N ARG A 208 12.41 23.01 2.38
CA ARG A 208 11.16 22.68 3.10
C ARG A 208 10.21 21.86 2.22
N ARG A 209 9.23 21.18 2.85
CA ARG A 209 8.19 20.47 2.08
C ARG A 209 7.32 21.46 1.27
N PRO A 210 7.06 21.20 -0.02
CA PRO A 210 6.27 22.08 -0.89
C PRO A 210 4.75 21.91 -0.68
N GLU A 211 4.28 22.09 0.56
CA GLU A 211 2.87 21.92 0.95
C GLU A 211 2.23 23.27 1.31
N PRO A 212 1.03 23.60 0.81
CA PRO A 212 0.38 24.88 1.10
C PRO A 212 -0.08 25.00 2.57
N GLY A 213 -0.29 23.88 3.27
CA GLY A 213 -0.98 23.87 4.56
C GLY A 213 -2.47 24.12 4.38
N GLU A 214 -3.09 24.81 5.34
CA GLU A 214 -4.46 25.29 5.24
C GLU A 214 -4.42 26.76 4.82
N THR A 215 -4.31 26.99 3.51
CA THR A 215 -4.25 28.35 2.97
C THR A 215 -5.66 28.83 2.64
N VAL A 216 -6.16 29.82 3.38
CA VAL A 216 -7.55 30.28 3.23
C VAL A 216 -7.67 31.81 3.28
N VAL A 217 -8.71 32.31 2.63
CA VAL A 217 -9.29 33.63 2.88
C VAL A 217 -10.73 33.41 3.31
N ALA A 218 -11.10 33.91 4.49
CA ALA A 218 -12.45 33.80 5.02
C ALA A 218 -13.02 35.17 5.39
N ILE A 219 -14.34 35.27 5.36
CA ILE A 219 -15.07 36.50 5.65
C ILE A 219 -16.22 36.22 6.63
N ALA A 220 -16.39 37.09 7.61
CA ALA A 220 -17.64 37.27 8.35
C ALA A 220 -18.24 38.62 7.93
N THR A 221 -19.40 38.58 7.28
CA THR A 221 -20.11 39.80 6.84
C THR A 221 -20.63 40.58 8.05
N GLU A 222 -20.97 41.85 7.83
CA GLU A 222 -21.52 42.70 8.90
C GLU A 222 -22.76 42.04 9.51
N GLY A 223 -22.83 41.98 10.84
CA GLY A 223 -23.90 41.29 11.57
C GLY A 223 -23.77 39.77 11.68
N SER A 224 -22.80 39.13 11.00
CA SER A 224 -22.52 37.69 11.17
C SER A 224 -21.49 37.43 12.26
N GLU A 225 -21.80 36.50 13.15
CA GLU A 225 -20.84 36.00 14.14
C GLU A 225 -19.88 34.95 13.56
N SER A 226 -20.30 34.23 12.51
CA SER A 226 -19.55 33.12 11.90
C SER A 226 -18.82 33.52 10.61
N PHE A 227 -17.73 32.81 10.34
CA PHE A 227 -16.94 32.95 9.11
C PHE A 227 -17.41 31.96 8.03
N ARG A 228 -17.24 32.37 6.77
CA ARG A 228 -17.33 31.51 5.59
C ARG A 228 -16.10 31.70 4.72
N LEU A 229 -15.71 30.69 3.94
CA LEU A 229 -14.67 30.89 2.93
C LEU A 229 -15.13 31.98 1.96
N LEU A 230 -14.20 32.85 1.58
CA LEU A 230 -14.45 33.83 0.54
C LEU A 230 -14.56 33.09 -0.80
N ALA A 231 -15.61 33.34 -1.56
CA ALA A 231 -15.88 32.64 -2.81
C ALA A 231 -16.76 33.50 -3.73
N PRO A 232 -16.66 33.34 -5.06
CA PRO A 232 -17.50 34.08 -6.00
C PRO A 232 -18.98 33.71 -5.93
N GLN A 233 -19.28 32.42 -5.73
CA GLN A 233 -20.64 31.89 -5.87
C GLN A 233 -21.06 30.98 -4.70
N VAL A 234 -20.19 30.07 -4.27
CA VAL A 234 -20.54 29.09 -3.24
C VAL A 234 -20.53 29.71 -1.84
N VAL A 235 -21.36 29.16 -0.94
CA VAL A 235 -21.33 29.52 0.48
C VAL A 235 -20.79 28.32 1.25
N VAL A 236 -19.58 28.45 1.76
CA VAL A 236 -18.90 27.38 2.50
C VAL A 236 -18.66 27.87 3.93
N PRO A 237 -19.39 27.36 4.94
CA PRO A 237 -19.11 27.68 6.34
C PRO A 237 -17.66 27.36 6.69
N TYR A 238 -16.98 28.28 7.38
CA TYR A 238 -15.60 28.10 7.81
C TYR A 238 -15.52 27.81 9.30
N ASN A 239 -15.95 26.60 9.64
CA ASN A 239 -15.82 25.95 10.93
C ASN A 239 -15.26 24.52 10.73
N ASP A 240 -15.16 23.70 11.79
CA ASP A 240 -14.53 22.37 11.66
C ASP A 240 -15.29 21.43 10.73
N ALA A 241 -16.63 21.44 10.80
CA ALA A 241 -17.47 20.60 9.95
C ALA A 241 -17.44 21.09 8.50
N GLY A 242 -17.69 22.39 8.28
CA GLY A 242 -17.70 22.98 6.93
C GLY A 242 -16.37 22.87 6.22
N TRP A 243 -15.25 23.02 6.92
CA TRP A 243 -13.92 22.78 6.34
C TRP A 243 -13.67 21.30 6.03
N LYS A 244 -14.07 20.37 6.93
CA LYS A 244 -13.92 18.92 6.69
C LYS A 244 -14.63 18.52 5.38
N ASP A 245 -15.86 18.97 5.18
CA ASP A 245 -16.65 18.67 3.99
C ASP A 245 -16.06 19.33 2.74
N TYR A 246 -15.72 20.63 2.82
CA TYR A 246 -15.10 21.36 1.71
C TYR A 246 -13.76 20.75 1.29
N ALA A 247 -12.85 20.49 2.23
CA ALA A 247 -11.53 19.94 1.92
C ALA A 247 -11.61 18.51 1.36
N ALA A 248 -12.62 17.72 1.77
CA ALA A 248 -12.90 16.42 1.16
C ALA A 248 -13.36 16.56 -0.30
N GLY A 249 -14.28 17.48 -0.58
CA GLY A 249 -14.73 17.79 -1.94
C GLY A 249 -13.61 18.34 -2.82
N GLU A 250 -12.83 19.29 -2.31
CA GLU A 250 -11.65 19.84 -2.98
C GLU A 250 -10.64 18.72 -3.31
N SER A 251 -10.34 17.85 -2.35
CA SER A 251 -9.41 16.74 -2.55
C SER A 251 -9.86 15.81 -3.69
N LEU A 252 -11.17 15.55 -3.82
CA LEU A 252 -11.73 14.77 -4.92
C LEU A 252 -11.62 15.50 -6.26
N ALA A 253 -11.91 16.80 -6.30
CA ALA A 253 -11.78 17.62 -7.50
C ALA A 253 -10.32 17.66 -8.00
N ILE A 254 -9.35 17.84 -7.10
CA ILE A 254 -7.92 17.80 -7.43
C ILE A 254 -7.51 16.38 -7.87
N ALA A 255 -8.00 15.33 -7.21
CA ALA A 255 -7.70 13.96 -7.64
C ALA A 255 -8.21 13.66 -9.05
N ARG A 256 -9.38 14.21 -9.44
CA ARG A 256 -9.89 14.12 -10.81
C ARG A 256 -8.97 14.86 -11.80
N LEU A 257 -8.58 16.09 -11.47
CA LEU A 257 -7.64 16.87 -12.30
C LEU A 257 -6.30 16.15 -12.47
N ASP A 258 -5.78 15.56 -11.39
CA ASP A 258 -4.56 14.77 -11.41
C ASP A 258 -4.70 13.55 -12.34
N ALA A 259 -5.84 12.83 -12.29
CA ALA A 259 -6.12 11.72 -13.19
C ALA A 259 -6.19 12.17 -14.67
N ASP A 260 -6.89 13.27 -14.95
CA ASP A 260 -7.00 13.82 -16.31
C ASP A 260 -5.62 14.25 -16.85
N ARG A 261 -4.76 14.82 -16.00
CA ARG A 261 -3.39 15.21 -16.38
C ARG A 261 -2.47 14.02 -16.63
N ARG A 262 -2.54 12.97 -15.81
CA ARG A 262 -1.79 11.73 -16.06
C ARG A 262 -2.21 11.08 -17.38
N ALA A 263 -3.53 11.02 -17.62
CA ALA A 263 -4.07 10.49 -18.86
C ALA A 263 -3.61 11.32 -20.07
N ALA A 264 -3.66 12.64 -19.99
CA ALA A 264 -3.20 13.54 -21.06
C ALA A 264 -1.70 13.41 -21.33
N ALA A 265 -0.86 13.37 -20.29
CA ALA A 265 0.58 13.17 -20.45
C ALA A 265 0.86 11.83 -21.14
N PHE A 266 0.22 10.73 -20.71
CA PHE A 266 0.43 9.42 -21.32
C PHE A 266 0.08 9.37 -22.82
N GLN A 267 -0.89 10.17 -23.30
CA GLN A 267 -1.23 10.23 -24.73
C GLN A 267 -0.06 10.66 -25.61
N GLU A 268 0.91 11.43 -25.07
CA GLU A 268 2.13 11.82 -25.81
C GLU A 268 2.98 10.60 -26.20
N HIS A 269 2.85 9.48 -25.47
CA HIS A 269 3.59 8.22 -25.70
C HIS A 269 2.76 7.12 -26.35
N ALA A 270 1.49 7.40 -26.69
CA ALA A 270 0.56 6.39 -27.21
C ALA A 270 1.09 5.67 -28.46
N THR A 271 1.80 6.38 -29.35
CA THR A 271 2.35 5.80 -30.59
C THR A 271 3.47 4.78 -30.32
N GLU A 272 4.33 5.02 -29.33
CA GLU A 272 5.38 4.07 -28.93
C GLU A 272 4.75 2.80 -28.35
N TRP A 273 3.75 2.96 -27.50
CA TRP A 273 3.04 1.85 -26.88
C TRP A 273 2.20 1.06 -27.87
N GLU A 274 1.53 1.69 -28.83
CA GLU A 274 0.77 0.99 -29.87
C GLU A 274 1.68 0.10 -30.73
N ARG A 275 2.86 0.60 -31.12
CA ARG A 275 3.86 -0.22 -31.84
C ARG A 275 4.26 -1.46 -31.03
N ARG A 276 4.38 -1.31 -29.71
CA ARG A 276 4.66 -2.44 -28.82
C ARG A 276 3.49 -3.42 -28.73
N ARG A 277 2.24 -2.94 -28.80
CA ARG A 277 1.04 -3.79 -28.91
C ARG A 277 1.01 -4.56 -30.24
N GLU A 278 1.31 -3.88 -31.35
CA GLU A 278 1.42 -4.52 -32.68
C GLU A 278 2.42 -5.68 -32.67
N ARG A 279 3.59 -5.49 -32.07
CA ARG A 279 4.59 -6.56 -31.90
C ARG A 279 4.08 -7.73 -31.06
N GLY A 280 3.28 -7.46 -30.04
CA GLY A 280 2.60 -8.50 -29.26
C GLY A 280 1.67 -9.34 -30.14
N ARG A 281 0.86 -8.67 -30.97
CA ARG A 281 -0.04 -9.33 -31.93
C ARG A 281 0.71 -10.12 -33.00
N GLU A 282 1.80 -9.57 -33.55
CA GLU A 282 2.66 -10.26 -34.51
C GLU A 282 3.32 -11.51 -33.90
N TRP A 283 3.90 -11.37 -32.71
CA TRP A 283 4.50 -12.49 -31.98
C TRP A 283 3.48 -13.60 -31.69
N LEU A 284 2.26 -13.24 -31.25
CA LEU A 284 1.18 -14.21 -31.06
C LEU A 284 0.82 -14.93 -32.37
N SER A 285 0.79 -14.22 -33.51
CA SER A 285 0.46 -14.81 -34.81
C SER A 285 1.52 -15.78 -35.36
N THR A 286 2.77 -15.62 -34.94
CA THR A 286 3.91 -16.40 -35.42
C THR A 286 4.30 -17.56 -34.49
N THR A 287 3.66 -17.65 -33.32
CA THR A 287 3.92 -18.69 -32.32
C THR A 287 2.68 -19.53 -32.05
N ALA A 288 2.84 -20.85 -31.95
CA ALA A 288 1.70 -21.76 -31.76
C ALA A 288 1.02 -21.55 -30.39
N ASP A 289 -0.30 -21.42 -30.41
CA ASP A 289 -1.15 -21.39 -29.21
C ASP A 289 -1.22 -22.77 -28.53
N PRO A 290 -1.29 -22.83 -27.18
CA PRO A 290 -1.65 -24.03 -26.44
C PRO A 290 -2.99 -24.59 -26.91
N VAL A 291 -3.07 -25.90 -27.12
CA VAL A 291 -4.31 -26.57 -27.52
C VAL A 291 -5.22 -26.67 -26.30
N VAL A 292 -6.34 -25.96 -26.31
CA VAL A 292 -7.35 -26.07 -25.25
C VAL A 292 -8.01 -27.45 -25.33
N PRO A 293 -7.98 -28.28 -24.26
CA PRO A 293 -8.55 -29.61 -24.28
C PRO A 293 -10.05 -29.60 -24.58
N ALA A 294 -10.53 -30.70 -25.18
CA ALA A 294 -11.96 -30.94 -25.30
C ALA A 294 -12.59 -31.10 -23.90
N LEU A 295 -13.88 -30.77 -23.77
CA LEU A 295 -14.59 -30.93 -22.52
C LEU A 295 -14.60 -32.41 -22.09
N ALA A 296 -14.00 -32.72 -20.94
CA ALA A 296 -14.06 -34.06 -20.38
C ALA A 296 -15.51 -34.44 -20.05
N LYS A 297 -15.89 -35.68 -20.35
CA LYS A 297 -17.20 -36.22 -19.99
C LYS A 297 -17.32 -36.13 -18.45
N ASP A 298 -18.37 -35.49 -17.97
CA ASP A 298 -18.71 -35.34 -16.53
C ASP A 298 -17.95 -34.25 -15.73
N VAL A 299 -17.14 -33.38 -16.36
CA VAL A 299 -16.56 -32.20 -15.68
C VAL A 299 -17.23 -30.90 -16.17
N PRO A 300 -17.88 -30.11 -15.30
CA PRO A 300 -18.53 -28.87 -15.72
C PRO A 300 -17.48 -27.77 -16.01
N ALA A 301 -17.57 -27.13 -17.17
CA ALA A 301 -16.66 -26.06 -17.59
C ALA A 301 -17.40 -24.81 -18.08
N PHE A 302 -16.93 -23.62 -17.69
CA PHE A 302 -17.40 -22.34 -18.20
C PHE A 302 -16.45 -21.75 -19.24
N ASN A 303 -15.13 -21.84 -19.00
CA ASN A 303 -14.12 -21.28 -19.89
C ASN A 303 -12.91 -22.23 -20.10
N ALA A 304 -11.86 -21.75 -20.76
CA ALA A 304 -10.68 -22.55 -21.08
C ALA A 304 -9.94 -23.07 -19.82
N ILE A 305 -9.94 -22.31 -18.71
CA ILE A 305 -9.32 -22.73 -17.45
C ILE A 305 -9.94 -24.05 -16.98
N ASP A 306 -11.27 -24.12 -16.98
CA ASP A 306 -11.99 -25.31 -16.52
C ASP A 306 -11.74 -26.53 -17.42
N ARG A 307 -11.46 -26.31 -18.71
CA ARG A 307 -11.12 -27.41 -19.64
C ARG A 307 -9.72 -27.96 -19.39
N PHE A 308 -8.72 -27.08 -19.18
CA PHE A 308 -7.37 -27.50 -18.83
C PHE A 308 -7.33 -28.24 -17.47
N LEU A 309 -8.05 -27.74 -16.47
CA LEU A 309 -8.16 -28.41 -15.18
C LEU A 309 -8.93 -29.73 -15.31
N GLY A 310 -10.02 -29.73 -16.08
CA GLY A 310 -10.89 -30.89 -16.29
C GLY A 310 -10.19 -32.08 -16.93
N GLU A 311 -9.24 -31.86 -17.84
CA GLU A 311 -8.41 -32.93 -18.41
C GLU A 311 -7.64 -33.70 -17.32
N LYS A 312 -7.00 -32.99 -16.39
CA LYS A 312 -6.25 -33.60 -15.28
C LYS A 312 -7.17 -34.22 -14.23
N LEU A 313 -8.32 -33.59 -13.97
CA LEU A 313 -9.34 -34.10 -13.04
C LEU A 313 -9.97 -35.41 -13.55
N ALA A 314 -10.21 -35.55 -14.85
CA ALA A 314 -10.74 -36.77 -15.45
C ALA A 314 -9.75 -37.96 -15.40
N VAL A 315 -8.44 -37.69 -15.34
CA VAL A 315 -7.40 -38.70 -15.18
C VAL A 315 -7.30 -39.19 -13.73
N THR A 316 -7.68 -38.36 -12.77
CA THR A 316 -7.56 -38.59 -11.31
C THR A 316 -8.82 -39.23 -10.68
N THR A 317 -10.00 -39.09 -11.29
CA THR A 317 -11.21 -39.80 -10.83
C THR A 317 -11.24 -41.31 -11.14
N ARG A 318 -10.10 -41.95 -11.46
CA ARG A 318 -10.00 -43.42 -11.55
C ARG A 318 -9.90 -43.98 -10.12
N PRO A 319 -10.52 -45.13 -9.80
CA PRO A 319 -10.57 -45.66 -8.44
C PRO A 319 -9.16 -45.73 -7.86
N THR A 320 -8.95 -45.06 -6.72
CA THR A 320 -7.75 -45.23 -5.92
C THR A 320 -7.69 -46.69 -5.47
N ASP A 321 -6.62 -47.38 -5.84
CA ASP A 321 -6.38 -48.76 -5.46
C ASP A 321 -6.34 -48.82 -3.91
N GLU A 322 -7.28 -49.53 -3.27
CA GLU A 322 -7.48 -49.59 -1.80
C GLU A 322 -6.22 -50.03 -1.01
N LYS A 323 -5.17 -50.45 -1.72
CA LYS A 323 -3.90 -50.95 -1.17
C LYS A 323 -2.85 -49.87 -0.90
N ARG A 324 -3.06 -48.61 -1.26
CA ARG A 324 -2.05 -47.54 -1.09
C ARG A 324 -2.21 -46.80 0.23
N THR A 325 -1.13 -46.69 1.00
CA THR A 325 -1.08 -46.03 2.32
C THR A 325 0.01 -44.97 2.44
N ILE A 326 0.92 -44.86 1.47
CA ILE A 326 1.94 -43.80 1.41
C ILE A 326 1.51 -42.62 0.52
N ASP A 327 1.43 -41.43 1.13
CA ASP A 327 1.22 -40.14 0.46
C ASP A 327 2.56 -39.51 0.05
N PHE A 328 2.89 -39.56 -1.25
CA PHE A 328 4.19 -39.13 -1.75
C PHE A 328 4.52 -37.66 -1.44
N PRO A 329 3.65 -36.66 -1.74
CA PRO A 329 3.89 -35.27 -1.36
C PRO A 329 4.18 -35.06 0.13
N LYS A 330 3.48 -35.77 1.03
CA LYS A 330 3.62 -35.54 2.48
C LYS A 330 4.76 -36.32 3.12
N GLN A 331 5.04 -37.53 2.65
CA GLN A 331 5.92 -38.46 3.35
C GLN A 331 7.23 -38.73 2.60
N ILE A 332 7.23 -38.71 1.27
CA ILE A 332 8.40 -39.09 0.46
C ILE A 332 9.15 -37.87 -0.05
N ARG A 333 8.43 -36.88 -0.59
CA ARG A 333 9.04 -35.66 -1.14
C ARG A 333 9.95 -34.94 -0.13
N PRO A 334 9.57 -34.75 1.15
CA PRO A 334 10.46 -34.10 2.13
C PRO A 334 11.79 -34.84 2.35
N ILE A 335 11.76 -36.19 2.29
CA ILE A 335 12.97 -37.02 2.42
C ILE A 335 13.90 -36.75 1.23
N LEU A 336 13.34 -36.78 0.02
CA LEU A 336 14.12 -36.56 -1.21
C LEU A 336 14.67 -35.12 -1.28
N GLU A 337 13.91 -34.12 -0.87
CA GLU A 337 14.35 -32.72 -0.79
C GLU A 337 15.52 -32.56 0.18
N ALA A 338 15.40 -33.14 1.38
CA ALA A 338 16.42 -33.02 2.41
C ALA A 338 17.71 -33.79 2.08
N LYS A 339 17.62 -34.96 1.44
CA LYS A 339 18.73 -35.91 1.35
C LYS A 339 19.25 -36.15 -0.06
N CYS A 340 18.46 -35.91 -1.10
CA CYS A 340 18.75 -36.38 -2.46
C CYS A 340 18.85 -35.25 -3.50
N TYR A 341 17.99 -34.24 -3.42
CA TYR A 341 17.81 -33.25 -4.49
C TYR A 341 19.03 -32.37 -4.73
N SER A 342 19.84 -32.11 -3.69
CA SER A 342 21.09 -31.34 -3.84
C SER A 342 22.03 -31.89 -4.93
N CYS A 343 21.96 -33.18 -5.25
CA CYS A 343 22.75 -33.82 -6.32
C CYS A 343 21.91 -34.36 -7.49
N HIS A 344 20.60 -34.55 -7.30
CA HIS A 344 19.72 -35.27 -8.23
C HIS A 344 18.51 -34.45 -8.72
N GLN A 345 18.57 -33.12 -8.61
CA GLN A 345 17.56 -32.18 -9.14
C GLN A 345 18.17 -31.23 -10.19
N GLY A 346 17.37 -30.79 -11.16
CA GLY A 346 17.75 -29.77 -12.14
C GLY A 346 18.57 -30.28 -13.33
N GLN A 347 19.36 -29.41 -13.97
CA GLN A 347 20.06 -29.76 -15.23
C GLN A 347 21.49 -30.32 -15.04
N LYS A 348 22.16 -30.04 -13.93
CA LYS A 348 23.53 -30.50 -13.64
C LYS A 348 23.54 -31.62 -12.59
N VAL A 349 22.83 -32.72 -12.86
CA VAL A 349 22.65 -33.84 -11.92
C VAL A 349 23.77 -34.88 -11.98
N ARG A 350 24.14 -35.41 -10.82
CA ARG A 350 25.14 -36.48 -10.71
C ARG A 350 24.60 -37.78 -11.26
N GLY A 351 25.46 -38.48 -12.00
CA GLY A 351 25.10 -39.75 -12.63
C GLY A 351 23.92 -39.64 -13.61
N LYS A 352 23.59 -38.44 -14.12
CA LYS A 352 22.44 -38.19 -15.01
C LYS A 352 21.07 -38.63 -14.43
N LEU A 353 20.97 -38.86 -13.13
CA LEU A 353 19.76 -39.34 -12.47
C LEU A 353 18.94 -38.16 -11.91
N ARG A 354 17.67 -38.09 -12.31
CA ARG A 354 16.67 -37.12 -11.83
C ARG A 354 15.73 -37.79 -10.83
N LEU A 355 15.86 -37.46 -9.55
CA LEU A 355 15.00 -38.00 -8.48
C LEU A 355 13.77 -37.14 -8.20
N ASP A 356 13.71 -35.94 -8.77
CA ASP A 356 12.63 -34.96 -8.67
C ASP A 356 11.54 -35.13 -9.74
N LEU A 357 11.72 -36.07 -10.68
CA LEU A 357 10.78 -36.37 -11.75
C LEU A 357 10.37 -37.85 -11.72
N SER A 358 9.07 -38.12 -11.86
CA SER A 358 8.52 -39.48 -11.93
C SER A 358 9.10 -40.29 -13.09
N GLU A 359 9.27 -39.66 -14.24
CA GLU A 359 9.94 -40.30 -15.39
C GLU A 359 11.44 -40.49 -15.14
N GLY A 360 12.08 -39.55 -14.44
CA GLY A 360 13.51 -39.59 -14.12
C GLY A 360 13.89 -40.78 -13.26
N VAL A 361 13.09 -41.09 -12.23
CA VAL A 361 13.34 -42.25 -11.36
C VAL A 361 13.11 -43.58 -12.09
N ARG A 362 12.18 -43.63 -13.04
CA ARG A 362 11.87 -44.83 -13.84
C ARG A 362 12.90 -45.08 -14.93
N LYS A 363 13.39 -44.02 -15.56
CA LYS A 363 14.40 -44.11 -16.62
C LYS A 363 15.78 -44.44 -16.06
N GLY A 364 16.07 -44.00 -14.84
CA GLY A 364 17.38 -44.21 -14.23
C GLY A 364 18.44 -43.22 -14.70
N GLY A 365 19.67 -43.43 -14.21
CA GLY A 365 20.82 -42.56 -14.51
C GLY A 365 21.72 -43.12 -15.61
N ALA A 366 23.00 -42.76 -15.54
CA ALA A 366 24.06 -43.24 -16.43
C ALA A 366 24.35 -44.74 -16.29
N SER A 367 23.85 -45.39 -15.23
CA SER A 367 23.87 -46.84 -15.07
C SER A 367 22.98 -47.57 -16.09
N GLY A 368 21.97 -46.90 -16.65
CA GLY A 368 20.99 -47.52 -17.55
C GLY A 368 19.90 -48.33 -16.83
N GLU A 369 19.99 -48.48 -15.51
CA GLU A 369 19.02 -49.18 -14.66
C GLU A 369 18.04 -48.20 -14.02
N PRO A 370 16.74 -48.52 -13.94
CA PRO A 370 15.75 -47.73 -13.21
C PRO A 370 16.18 -47.49 -11.76
N ALA A 371 16.12 -46.24 -11.29
CA ALA A 371 16.30 -45.97 -9.87
C ALA A 371 15.14 -46.52 -9.04
N VAL A 372 13.93 -46.47 -9.58
CA VAL A 372 12.73 -47.02 -8.96
C VAL A 372 11.99 -47.90 -9.97
N VAL A 373 11.76 -49.14 -9.59
CA VAL A 373 10.88 -50.09 -10.26
C VAL A 373 9.57 -50.16 -9.48
N PRO A 374 8.46 -49.56 -9.99
CA PRO A 374 7.17 -49.58 -9.31
C PRO A 374 6.73 -51.00 -8.92
N GLY A 375 6.36 -51.18 -7.65
CA GLY A 375 5.91 -52.45 -7.07
C GLY A 375 7.04 -53.37 -6.62
N GLN A 376 8.31 -53.06 -6.95
CA GLN A 376 9.44 -53.94 -6.72
C GLN A 376 10.59 -53.21 -5.99
N PRO A 377 10.48 -53.03 -4.65
CA PRO A 377 11.50 -52.33 -3.86
C PRO A 377 12.87 -52.98 -3.93
N ASP A 378 12.92 -54.32 -3.97
CA ASP A 378 14.18 -55.07 -3.98
C ASP A 378 14.86 -55.09 -5.37
N GLU A 379 14.15 -54.68 -6.43
CA GLU A 379 14.72 -54.48 -7.77
C GLU A 379 15.01 -52.99 -8.05
N SER A 380 14.76 -52.12 -7.08
CA SER A 380 14.94 -50.68 -7.24
C SER A 380 16.32 -50.26 -6.76
N LEU A 381 17.16 -49.81 -7.69
CA LEU A 381 18.52 -49.36 -7.40
C LEU A 381 18.57 -48.26 -6.32
N LEU A 382 17.52 -47.45 -6.20
CA LEU A 382 17.39 -46.47 -5.12
C LEU A 382 17.48 -47.14 -3.74
N MET A 383 16.82 -48.28 -3.53
CA MET A 383 16.84 -49.02 -2.27
C MET A 383 18.22 -49.56 -1.96
N ASP A 384 18.87 -50.19 -2.95
CA ASP A 384 20.24 -50.70 -2.81
C ASP A 384 21.20 -49.60 -2.36
N ARG A 385 21.09 -48.43 -2.97
CA ARG A 385 21.96 -47.29 -2.67
C ARG A 385 21.68 -46.69 -1.29
N VAL A 386 20.42 -46.57 -0.86
CA VAL A 386 20.12 -45.99 0.48
C VAL A 386 20.33 -46.96 1.63
N THR A 387 20.35 -48.28 1.37
CA THR A 387 20.62 -49.30 2.40
C THR A 387 22.03 -49.89 2.37
N SER A 388 22.86 -49.52 1.39
CA SER A 388 24.24 -50.02 1.30
C SER A 388 25.09 -49.59 2.50
N THR A 389 25.94 -50.52 2.96
CA THR A 389 26.95 -50.29 4.00
C THR A 389 28.32 -49.92 3.42
N ASP A 390 28.49 -50.00 2.10
CA ASP A 390 29.72 -49.59 1.42
C ASP A 390 29.74 -48.06 1.26
N GLU A 391 30.73 -47.40 1.85
CA GLU A 391 30.86 -45.94 1.82
C GLU A 391 30.96 -45.36 0.39
N LEU A 392 31.43 -46.13 -0.58
CA LEU A 392 31.57 -45.70 -1.98
C LEU A 392 30.26 -45.82 -2.77
N GLU A 393 29.36 -46.71 -2.34
CA GLU A 393 28.12 -47.00 -3.05
C GLU A 393 26.89 -46.36 -2.39
N ALA A 394 26.98 -46.15 -1.08
CA ALA A 394 25.84 -45.76 -0.28
C ALA A 394 25.50 -44.29 -0.47
N MET A 395 24.21 -44.02 -0.65
CA MET A 395 23.64 -42.67 -0.83
C MET A 395 22.89 -42.24 0.45
N PRO A 396 22.94 -40.95 0.84
CA PRO A 396 23.76 -39.87 0.29
C PRO A 396 25.25 -40.10 0.58
N PRO A 397 26.18 -39.72 -0.33
CA PRO A 397 27.61 -39.97 -0.16
C PRO A 397 28.27 -39.01 0.84
N LYS A 398 27.54 -37.97 1.25
CA LYS A 398 27.94 -36.97 2.24
C LYS A 398 26.70 -36.49 2.99
N GLY A 399 26.83 -36.26 4.30
CA GLY A 399 25.72 -35.86 5.18
C GLY A 399 25.13 -37.04 5.94
N ASP A 400 24.07 -36.78 6.71
CA ASP A 400 23.42 -37.82 7.52
C ASP A 400 22.67 -38.81 6.61
N ARG A 401 22.88 -40.10 6.88
CA ARG A 401 22.14 -41.21 6.27
C ARG A 401 20.64 -41.09 6.54
N LEU A 402 19.84 -41.78 5.71
CA LEU A 402 18.42 -41.92 5.98
C LEU A 402 18.24 -42.77 7.25
N SER A 403 17.32 -42.35 8.09
CA SER A 403 16.86 -43.14 9.24
C SER A 403 16.14 -44.40 8.78
N ALA A 404 16.05 -45.40 9.66
CA ALA A 404 15.30 -46.62 9.38
C ALA A 404 13.83 -46.35 8.99
N GLN A 405 13.21 -45.31 9.57
CA GLN A 405 11.85 -44.91 9.24
C GLN A 405 11.74 -44.31 7.83
N GLU A 406 12.68 -43.46 7.42
CA GLU A 406 12.72 -42.88 6.07
C GLU A 406 12.96 -43.95 5.00
N VAL A 407 13.87 -44.90 5.26
CA VAL A 407 14.10 -46.05 4.38
C VAL A 407 12.83 -46.90 4.26
N GLN A 408 12.13 -47.14 5.37
CA GLN A 408 10.88 -47.91 5.36
C GLN A 408 9.78 -47.20 4.56
N LEU A 409 9.65 -45.87 4.69
CA LEU A 409 8.71 -45.08 3.90
C LEU A 409 9.01 -45.18 2.40
N LEU A 410 10.28 -45.04 2.00
CA LEU A 410 10.68 -45.21 0.59
C LEU A 410 10.39 -46.61 0.08
N ARG A 411 10.75 -47.65 0.85
CA ARG A 411 10.49 -49.04 0.51
C ARG A 411 8.99 -49.30 0.30
N GLN A 412 8.16 -48.83 1.22
CA GLN A 412 6.71 -49.01 1.17
C GLN A 412 6.09 -48.22 0.00
N TRP A 413 6.55 -47.00 -0.25
CA TRP A 413 6.14 -46.22 -1.41
C TRP A 413 6.41 -46.94 -2.73
N ILE A 414 7.59 -47.53 -2.88
CA ILE A 414 7.93 -48.31 -4.07
C ILE A 414 7.05 -49.55 -4.16
N ALA A 415 6.83 -50.27 -3.05
CA ALA A 415 5.99 -51.47 -3.00
C ALA A 415 4.54 -51.17 -3.42
N GLU A 416 4.03 -49.98 -3.09
CA GLU A 416 2.69 -49.51 -3.46
C GLU A 416 2.61 -48.96 -4.89
N GLY A 417 3.64 -49.18 -5.71
CA GLY A 417 3.66 -48.79 -7.12
C GLY A 417 4.29 -47.42 -7.38
N ALA A 418 5.03 -46.86 -6.42
CA ALA A 418 5.74 -45.60 -6.54
C ALA A 418 4.85 -44.46 -7.08
N SER A 419 3.65 -44.30 -6.51
CA SER A 419 2.69 -43.26 -6.89
C SER A 419 3.21 -41.88 -6.50
N TRP A 420 3.14 -40.90 -7.40
CA TRP A 420 3.55 -39.51 -7.14
C TRP A 420 2.38 -38.62 -6.70
N ASN A 421 1.15 -39.14 -6.79
CA ASN A 421 -0.07 -38.45 -6.43
C ASN A 421 -0.36 -38.61 -4.93
N SER A 422 -1.13 -37.67 -4.36
CA SER A 422 -1.67 -37.83 -3.01
C SER A 422 -2.76 -38.90 -3.02
N LEU A 423 -2.85 -39.68 -1.93
CA LEU A 423 -3.88 -40.72 -1.76
C LEU A 423 -5.30 -40.17 -1.67
N HIS A 424 -5.42 -38.87 -1.42
CA HIS A 424 -6.68 -38.17 -1.26
C HIS A 424 -6.94 -37.29 -2.47
N GLU A 425 -7.06 -37.89 -3.66
CA GLU A 425 -7.63 -37.16 -4.80
C GLU A 425 -9.07 -36.79 -4.44
N GLN A 426 -9.25 -35.50 -4.18
CA GLN A 426 -10.46 -34.99 -3.56
C GLN A 426 -11.62 -34.92 -4.55
N PRO A 427 -12.85 -35.22 -4.11
CA PRO A 427 -14.01 -34.99 -4.93
C PRO A 427 -14.10 -33.52 -5.31
N ILE A 428 -14.54 -33.26 -6.54
CA ILE A 428 -14.74 -31.90 -7.02
C ILE A 428 -15.86 -31.25 -6.21
N THR A 429 -15.61 -30.15 -5.51
CA THR A 429 -16.66 -29.46 -4.75
C THR A 429 -17.67 -28.78 -5.69
N PRO A 430 -18.95 -28.65 -5.29
CA PRO A 430 -19.95 -27.96 -6.08
C PRO A 430 -19.63 -26.47 -6.22
N LEU A 431 -20.34 -25.76 -7.12
CA LEU A 431 -20.30 -24.29 -7.13
C LEU A 431 -20.87 -23.76 -5.81
N THR A 432 -20.27 -22.68 -5.30
CA THR A 432 -20.73 -22.05 -4.05
C THR A 432 -22.00 -21.24 -4.28
N ASP A 433 -22.78 -21.03 -3.22
CA ASP A 433 -23.98 -20.20 -3.23
C ASP A 433 -23.65 -18.71 -3.42
N ASP A 434 -24.68 -17.91 -3.69
CA ASP A 434 -24.51 -16.51 -4.08
C ASP A 434 -23.85 -15.61 -3.03
N LEU A 435 -24.20 -15.75 -1.75
CA LEU A 435 -23.62 -14.91 -0.69
C LEU A 435 -22.15 -15.25 -0.39
N PRO A 436 -21.77 -16.53 -0.24
CA PRO A 436 -20.35 -16.91 -0.20
C PRO A 436 -19.57 -16.48 -1.44
N PHE A 437 -20.15 -16.65 -2.65
CA PHE A 437 -19.54 -16.15 -3.89
C PHE A 437 -19.30 -14.65 -3.81
N LEU A 438 -20.31 -13.87 -3.43
CA LEU A 438 -20.22 -12.42 -3.32
C LEU A 438 -19.16 -12.01 -2.29
N ARG A 439 -19.17 -12.59 -1.09
CA ARG A 439 -18.18 -12.33 -0.05
C ARG A 439 -16.77 -12.55 -0.58
N ARG A 440 -16.53 -13.71 -1.19
CA ARG A 440 -15.22 -14.08 -1.74
C ARG A 440 -14.77 -13.12 -2.84
N VAL A 441 -15.61 -12.90 -3.86
CA VAL A 441 -15.23 -12.07 -5.01
C VAL A 441 -15.01 -10.62 -4.61
N THR A 442 -15.80 -10.07 -3.68
CA THR A 442 -15.57 -8.71 -3.16
C THR A 442 -14.26 -8.62 -2.37
N LEU A 443 -13.97 -9.60 -1.50
CA LEU A 443 -12.70 -9.62 -0.77
C LEU A 443 -11.48 -9.80 -1.69
N ASP A 444 -11.56 -10.64 -2.72
CA ASP A 444 -10.47 -10.92 -3.66
C ASP A 444 -10.23 -9.78 -4.69
N THR A 445 -11.21 -8.91 -4.90
CA THR A 445 -11.12 -7.80 -5.87
C THR A 445 -10.88 -6.46 -5.19
N VAL A 446 -11.72 -6.09 -4.23
CA VAL A 446 -11.74 -4.76 -3.60
C VAL A 446 -11.30 -4.78 -2.13
N GLY A 447 -10.95 -5.95 -1.58
CA GLY A 447 -10.24 -6.06 -0.30
C GLY A 447 -11.06 -5.88 0.96
N VAL A 448 -12.34 -5.58 0.84
CA VAL A 448 -13.29 -5.45 1.96
C VAL A 448 -14.50 -6.34 1.74
N ILE A 449 -15.23 -6.66 2.80
CA ILE A 449 -16.53 -7.34 2.68
C ILE A 449 -17.55 -6.45 1.92
N PRO A 450 -18.56 -7.03 1.23
CA PRO A 450 -19.56 -6.22 0.54
C PRO A 450 -20.42 -5.43 1.52
N THR A 451 -20.80 -4.21 1.14
CA THR A 451 -21.82 -3.45 1.87
C THR A 451 -23.18 -4.15 1.81
N GLU A 452 -24.07 -3.80 2.76
CA GLU A 452 -25.46 -4.26 2.74
C GLU A 452 -26.15 -3.93 1.40
N ALA A 453 -25.93 -2.73 0.86
CA ALA A 453 -26.49 -2.29 -0.40
C ALA A 453 -25.97 -3.11 -1.60
N GLU A 454 -24.67 -3.43 -1.62
CA GLU A 454 -24.09 -4.30 -2.66
C GLU A 454 -24.63 -5.73 -2.59
N ALA A 455 -24.82 -6.26 -1.38
CA ALA A 455 -25.39 -7.59 -1.19
C ALA A 455 -26.86 -7.64 -1.63
N GLN A 456 -27.66 -6.65 -1.25
CA GLN A 456 -29.06 -6.54 -1.69
C GLN A 456 -29.18 -6.39 -3.20
N HIS A 457 -28.36 -5.52 -3.81
CA HIS A 457 -28.34 -5.33 -5.26
C HIS A 457 -28.01 -6.64 -5.98
N PHE A 458 -27.01 -7.39 -5.51
CA PHE A 458 -26.64 -8.67 -6.11
C PHE A 458 -27.71 -9.75 -5.94
N LEU A 459 -28.35 -9.83 -4.78
CA LEU A 459 -29.44 -10.78 -4.52
C LEU A 459 -30.71 -10.47 -5.32
N ALA A 460 -30.95 -9.19 -5.64
CA ALA A 460 -32.08 -8.75 -6.45
C ALA A 460 -31.88 -8.99 -7.96
N ASP A 461 -30.64 -9.15 -8.44
CA ASP A 461 -30.35 -9.47 -9.84
C ASP A 461 -30.72 -10.93 -10.15
N SER A 462 -31.74 -11.13 -10.98
CA SER A 462 -32.23 -12.43 -11.43
C SER A 462 -31.63 -12.89 -12.77
N SER A 463 -30.77 -12.06 -13.36
CA SER A 463 -30.21 -12.30 -14.67
C SER A 463 -29.19 -13.46 -14.64
N PRO A 464 -29.10 -14.29 -15.69
CA PRO A 464 -28.30 -15.53 -15.68
C PRO A 464 -26.78 -15.30 -15.54
N ASP A 465 -26.30 -14.14 -15.96
CA ASP A 465 -24.89 -13.71 -15.90
C ASP A 465 -24.58 -12.74 -14.73
N LYS A 466 -25.42 -12.72 -13.68
CA LYS A 466 -25.27 -11.79 -12.54
C LYS A 466 -23.89 -11.84 -11.88
N ARG A 467 -23.26 -13.01 -11.82
CA ARG A 467 -21.90 -13.19 -11.28
C ARG A 467 -20.86 -12.48 -12.14
N ALA A 468 -20.97 -12.58 -13.47
CA ALA A 468 -20.08 -11.88 -14.40
C ALA A 468 -20.25 -10.36 -14.29
N ARG A 469 -21.49 -9.86 -14.21
CA ARG A 469 -21.76 -8.43 -13.95
C ARG A 469 -21.21 -7.94 -12.62
N ALA A 470 -21.33 -8.74 -11.55
CA ALA A 470 -20.75 -8.39 -10.25
C ALA A 470 -19.21 -8.32 -10.32
N ILE A 471 -18.57 -9.26 -11.01
CA ILE A 471 -17.12 -9.24 -11.28
C ILE A 471 -16.74 -7.97 -12.03
N ASP A 472 -17.45 -7.63 -13.11
CA ASP A 472 -17.17 -6.43 -13.93
C ASP A 472 -17.29 -5.14 -13.11
N ARG A 473 -18.35 -5.03 -12.29
CA ARG A 473 -18.54 -3.90 -11.38
C ARG A 473 -17.39 -3.77 -10.38
N LEU A 474 -16.97 -4.87 -9.76
CA LEU A 474 -15.92 -4.88 -8.74
C LEU A 474 -14.53 -4.60 -9.33
N LEU A 475 -14.24 -5.09 -10.54
CA LEU A 475 -12.98 -4.77 -11.23
C LEU A 475 -12.90 -3.31 -11.68
N ALA A 476 -14.04 -2.69 -11.99
CA ALA A 476 -14.12 -1.26 -12.30
C ALA A 476 -14.06 -0.36 -11.06
N ASP A 477 -14.19 -0.92 -9.85
CA ASP A 477 -14.24 -0.15 -8.61
C ASP A 477 -12.84 0.39 -8.23
N PRO A 478 -12.71 1.66 -7.83
CA PRO A 478 -11.43 2.23 -7.40
C PRO A 478 -10.82 1.53 -6.17
N ARG A 479 -11.63 0.87 -5.33
CA ARG A 479 -11.15 0.06 -4.20
C ARG A 479 -10.26 -1.12 -4.63
N TRP A 480 -10.30 -1.50 -5.91
CA TRP A 480 -9.31 -2.39 -6.51
C TRP A 480 -7.88 -1.94 -6.20
N ALA A 481 -7.59 -0.64 -6.37
CA ALA A 481 -6.26 -0.10 -6.14
C ALA A 481 -5.84 -0.28 -4.67
N ASP A 482 -6.73 0.04 -3.72
CA ASP A 482 -6.51 -0.15 -2.29
C ASP A 482 -6.13 -1.59 -1.94
N HIS A 483 -6.88 -2.57 -2.47
CA HIS A 483 -6.67 -3.99 -2.17
C HIS A 483 -5.30 -4.51 -2.60
N TRP A 484 -4.80 -4.05 -3.73
CA TRP A 484 -3.54 -4.52 -4.29
C TRP A 484 -2.30 -3.87 -3.67
N MET A 485 -2.46 -2.78 -2.92
CA MET A 485 -1.33 -2.03 -2.34
C MET A 485 -0.47 -2.88 -1.42
N GLY A 486 -1.06 -3.55 -0.41
CA GLY A 486 -0.30 -4.34 0.56
C GLY A 486 0.56 -5.42 -0.10
N TYR A 487 0.03 -6.05 -1.16
CA TYR A 487 0.78 -7.04 -1.96
C TYR A 487 1.94 -6.42 -2.73
N TRP A 488 1.72 -5.31 -3.45
CA TRP A 488 2.79 -4.68 -4.23
C TRP A 488 3.85 -4.00 -3.35
N GLN A 489 3.47 -3.48 -2.18
CA GLN A 489 4.42 -2.98 -1.18
C GLN A 489 5.37 -4.10 -0.72
N ASP A 490 4.86 -5.33 -0.56
CA ASP A 490 5.66 -6.49 -0.19
C ASP A 490 6.54 -7.01 -1.35
N VAL A 491 5.98 -7.11 -2.55
CA VAL A 491 6.70 -7.56 -3.75
C VAL A 491 7.86 -6.62 -4.09
N LEU A 492 7.67 -5.31 -3.90
CA LEU A 492 8.65 -4.29 -4.28
C LEU A 492 9.49 -3.77 -3.10
N ALA A 493 9.36 -4.39 -1.92
CA ALA A 493 10.05 -3.98 -0.69
C ALA A 493 9.91 -2.47 -0.40
N GLU A 494 8.69 -1.95 -0.51
CA GLU A 494 8.37 -0.57 -0.16
C GLU A 494 8.49 -0.38 1.37
N ASN A 495 9.51 0.36 1.79
CA ASN A 495 9.97 0.39 3.17
C ASN A 495 9.73 1.77 3.80
N PRO A 496 8.55 2.02 4.38
CA PRO A 496 8.22 3.29 4.98
C PRO A 496 8.72 3.41 6.42
N ASN A 497 9.47 4.47 6.74
CA ASN A 497 9.85 4.83 8.10
C ASN A 497 9.81 6.34 8.37
N ILE A 498 8.86 6.80 9.17
CA ILE A 498 8.70 8.24 9.46
C ILE A 498 9.80 8.82 10.35
N LEU A 499 10.59 7.97 11.04
CA LEU A 499 11.71 8.36 11.88
C LEU A 499 13.02 8.35 11.09
N ASN A 500 13.63 9.52 10.94
CA ASN A 500 14.90 9.74 10.24
C ASN A 500 14.95 9.07 8.84
N PRO A 501 14.29 9.67 7.82
CA PRO A 501 14.11 9.06 6.50
C PRO A 501 15.40 8.81 5.70
N THR A 502 16.56 9.23 6.24
CA THR A 502 17.89 8.91 5.71
C THR A 502 18.23 7.41 5.74
N LEU A 503 17.44 6.59 6.43
CA LEU A 503 17.58 5.12 6.48
C LEU A 503 16.82 4.39 5.35
N ASN A 504 16.98 4.83 4.10
CA ASN A 504 16.40 4.21 2.90
C ASN A 504 14.86 4.09 2.95
N ASN A 505 14.20 5.23 3.19
CA ASN A 505 12.75 5.29 3.19
C ASN A 505 12.21 5.52 1.78
N SER A 506 11.54 4.49 1.25
CA SER A 506 10.92 4.49 -0.07
C SER A 506 9.40 4.75 -0.02
N GLY A 507 8.85 4.93 1.19
CA GLY A 507 7.53 5.43 1.56
C GLY A 507 6.71 6.08 0.43
N PRO A 508 7.13 7.26 -0.05
CA PRO A 508 6.35 8.02 -1.02
C PRO A 508 6.11 7.33 -2.36
N PHE A 509 6.99 6.44 -2.85
CA PHE A 509 6.80 5.82 -4.19
C PHE A 509 5.55 4.92 -4.26
N ARG A 510 4.99 4.53 -3.11
CA ARG A 510 3.68 3.86 -3.02
C ARG A 510 2.58 4.61 -3.78
N TRP A 511 2.66 5.94 -3.86
CA TRP A 511 1.62 6.72 -4.53
C TRP A 511 1.61 6.48 -6.05
N TRP A 512 2.77 6.25 -6.66
CA TRP A 512 2.83 5.80 -8.05
C TRP A 512 2.26 4.39 -8.21
N ILE A 513 2.50 3.47 -7.27
CA ILE A 513 1.89 2.12 -7.32
C ILE A 513 0.36 2.27 -7.29
N TYR A 514 -0.16 3.05 -6.34
CA TYR A 514 -1.59 3.29 -6.17
C TYR A 514 -2.23 3.92 -7.42
N GLU A 515 -1.62 5.00 -7.96
CA GLU A 515 -2.09 5.65 -9.18
C GLU A 515 -2.05 4.70 -10.39
N SER A 516 -1.01 3.88 -10.51
CA SER A 516 -0.90 2.90 -11.59
C SER A 516 -2.02 1.84 -11.56
N LEU A 517 -2.41 1.40 -10.36
CA LEU A 517 -3.52 0.46 -10.18
C LEU A 517 -4.88 1.14 -10.41
N LEU A 518 -5.03 2.39 -9.98
CA LEU A 518 -6.25 3.18 -10.14
C LEU A 518 -6.52 3.47 -11.63
N ASP A 519 -5.48 3.83 -12.37
CA ASP A 519 -5.53 4.14 -13.80
C ASP A 519 -5.57 2.87 -14.68
N ASN A 520 -5.58 1.68 -14.07
CA ASN A 520 -5.50 0.38 -14.76
C ASN A 520 -4.34 0.29 -15.75
N LYS A 521 -3.14 0.74 -15.35
CA LYS A 521 -1.95 0.63 -16.21
C LYS A 521 -1.67 -0.84 -16.55
N PRO A 522 -1.45 -1.18 -17.84
CA PRO A 522 -0.95 -2.49 -18.22
C PRO A 522 0.30 -2.87 -17.44
N VAL A 523 0.43 -4.15 -17.06
CA VAL A 523 1.52 -4.59 -16.17
C VAL A 523 2.89 -4.43 -16.82
N ASP A 524 2.99 -4.50 -18.15
CA ASP A 524 4.24 -4.28 -18.88
C ASP A 524 4.69 -2.81 -18.83
N LEU A 525 3.74 -1.87 -18.89
CA LEU A 525 3.98 -0.45 -18.62
C LEU A 525 4.37 -0.20 -17.17
N PHE A 526 3.63 -0.77 -16.21
CA PHE A 526 3.96 -0.67 -14.78
C PHE A 526 5.42 -1.07 -14.51
N VAL A 527 5.86 -2.21 -15.04
CA VAL A 527 7.23 -2.72 -14.85
C VAL A 527 8.24 -1.89 -15.65
N THR A 528 7.89 -1.41 -16.85
CA THR A 528 8.75 -0.51 -17.63
C THR A 528 9.04 0.78 -16.87
N GLU A 529 8.02 1.43 -16.30
CA GLU A 529 8.17 2.66 -15.52
C GLU A 529 8.97 2.41 -14.22
N LEU A 530 8.73 1.28 -13.54
CA LEU A 530 9.48 0.87 -12.36
C LEU A 530 10.98 0.74 -12.66
N ILE A 531 11.35 0.09 -13.76
CA ILE A 531 12.75 -0.14 -14.15
C ILE A 531 13.42 1.17 -14.61
N ARG A 532 12.69 2.03 -15.31
CA ARG A 532 13.17 3.35 -15.74
C ARG A 532 13.49 4.27 -14.55
N MET A 533 12.74 4.14 -13.44
CA MET A 533 12.92 4.91 -12.20
C MET A 533 12.94 6.43 -12.45
N ARG A 534 12.05 6.95 -13.32
CA ARG A 534 11.89 8.39 -13.60
C ARG A 534 10.98 9.07 -12.56
N GLY A 535 10.95 10.40 -12.58
CA GLY A 535 10.09 11.22 -11.72
C GLY A 535 10.65 11.47 -10.32
N SER A 536 9.77 11.87 -9.40
CA SER A 536 10.15 12.35 -8.08
C SER A 536 10.71 11.25 -7.18
N LEU A 537 11.84 11.55 -6.52
CA LEU A 537 12.40 10.72 -5.45
C LEU A 537 11.56 10.77 -4.16
N SER A 538 10.92 11.91 -3.88
CA SER A 538 10.39 12.24 -2.53
C SER A 538 8.88 12.48 -2.47
N LEU A 539 8.23 12.66 -3.61
CA LEU A 539 6.80 12.98 -3.75
C LEU A 539 6.00 11.90 -4.48
N GLY A 540 6.63 10.75 -4.74
CA GLY A 540 5.97 9.51 -5.11
C GLY A 540 6.05 9.10 -6.57
N GLY A 541 7.21 9.31 -7.22
CA GLY A 541 7.53 8.67 -8.50
C GLY A 541 8.34 7.37 -8.34
N PRO A 542 8.47 6.54 -9.40
CA PRO A 542 9.30 5.34 -9.45
C PRO A 542 10.77 5.56 -9.09
N ALA A 543 11.30 6.78 -9.21
CA ALA A 543 12.64 7.09 -8.72
C ALA A 543 12.84 6.77 -7.23
N GLY A 544 11.78 6.76 -6.42
CA GLY A 544 11.84 6.30 -5.03
C GLY A 544 12.17 4.81 -4.87
N PHE A 545 11.94 3.96 -5.89
CA PHE A 545 12.39 2.56 -5.88
C PHE A 545 13.93 2.44 -5.87
N ALA A 546 14.64 3.43 -6.43
CA ALA A 546 16.10 3.50 -6.36
C ALA A 546 16.63 3.58 -4.91
N MET A 547 15.81 4.08 -3.99
CA MET A 547 16.12 4.19 -2.55
C MET A 547 15.59 3.02 -1.72
N ALA A 548 14.76 2.14 -2.27
CA ALA A 548 14.16 1.04 -1.53
C ALA A 548 15.22 0.04 -1.01
N SER A 549 14.90 -0.64 0.10
CA SER A 549 15.72 -1.60 0.86
C SER A 549 16.93 -1.05 1.64
N GLN A 550 17.27 -1.64 2.78
CA GLN A 550 18.48 -1.29 3.53
C GLN A 550 19.70 -1.97 2.91
N ASN A 551 20.82 -1.25 2.83
CA ASN A 551 22.12 -1.77 2.40
C ASN A 551 22.23 -2.08 0.90
N ASP A 552 21.79 -1.20 0.00
CA ASP A 552 22.01 -1.47 -1.42
C ASP A 552 23.47 -1.21 -1.81
N VAL A 553 24.19 -2.30 -2.10
CA VAL A 553 25.35 -2.27 -2.99
C VAL A 553 24.81 -1.87 -4.36
N PRO A 554 25.43 -0.94 -5.12
CA PRO A 554 24.78 -0.24 -6.22
C PRO A 554 23.85 -1.11 -7.08
N MET A 555 22.54 -0.92 -6.92
CA MET A 555 21.41 -1.58 -7.59
C MET A 555 21.27 -3.10 -7.43
N ALA A 556 22.11 -3.76 -6.63
CA ALA A 556 22.07 -5.22 -6.48
C ALA A 556 20.76 -5.70 -5.83
N GLU A 557 20.26 -5.01 -4.79
CA GLU A 557 19.01 -5.45 -4.15
C GLU A 557 17.82 -5.23 -5.09
N LYS A 558 17.82 -4.15 -5.88
CA LYS A 558 16.79 -3.91 -6.89
C LYS A 558 16.83 -4.96 -8.01
N ALA A 559 18.03 -5.43 -8.39
CA ALA A 559 18.15 -6.56 -9.31
C ALA A 559 17.57 -7.85 -8.73
N VAL A 560 17.77 -8.14 -7.43
CA VAL A 560 17.13 -9.28 -6.74
C VAL A 560 15.61 -9.14 -6.75
N ILE A 561 15.09 -7.96 -6.42
CA ILE A 561 13.64 -7.69 -6.41
C ILE A 561 13.04 -7.87 -7.80
N VAL A 562 13.62 -7.25 -8.83
CA VAL A 562 13.12 -7.30 -10.21
C VAL A 562 13.15 -8.73 -10.77
N SER A 563 14.24 -9.47 -10.55
CA SER A 563 14.36 -10.87 -11.01
C SER A 563 13.37 -11.81 -10.31
N ALA A 564 13.20 -11.70 -9.00
CA ALA A 564 12.24 -12.52 -8.25
C ALA A 564 10.77 -12.14 -8.55
N ALA A 565 10.49 -10.84 -8.67
CA ALA A 565 9.14 -10.34 -8.93
C ALA A 565 8.64 -10.70 -10.32
N PHE A 566 9.48 -10.56 -11.34
CA PHE A 566 9.04 -10.56 -12.74
C PHE A 566 9.58 -11.73 -13.57
N LEU A 567 10.60 -12.45 -13.10
CA LEU A 567 11.16 -13.61 -13.81
C LEU A 567 11.12 -14.90 -12.99
N GLY A 568 10.75 -14.83 -11.70
CA GLY A 568 10.75 -15.98 -10.79
C GLY A 568 12.15 -16.52 -10.50
N VAL A 569 13.18 -15.69 -10.63
CA VAL A 569 14.60 -16.05 -10.43
C VAL A 569 15.09 -15.49 -9.11
N GLN A 570 15.61 -16.35 -8.24
CA GLN A 570 16.09 -15.95 -6.92
C GLN A 570 17.61 -15.73 -6.93
N MET A 571 18.02 -14.49 -6.66
CA MET A 571 19.43 -14.06 -6.70
C MET A 571 19.97 -13.57 -5.34
N LYS A 572 19.22 -13.69 -4.24
CA LYS A 572 19.65 -13.17 -2.92
C LYS A 572 21.03 -13.71 -2.48
N CYS A 573 21.31 -14.99 -2.70
CA CYS A 573 22.63 -15.58 -2.39
C CYS A 573 23.74 -15.10 -3.33
N ALA A 574 23.39 -14.75 -4.58
CA ALA A 574 24.32 -14.28 -5.61
C ALA A 574 25.01 -12.95 -5.23
N ARG A 575 24.59 -12.31 -4.14
CA ARG A 575 25.12 -11.03 -3.67
C ARG A 575 26.59 -11.07 -3.24
N CYS A 576 27.03 -12.17 -2.62
CA CYS A 576 28.39 -12.28 -2.07
C CYS A 576 29.21 -13.44 -2.67
N HIS A 577 28.56 -14.38 -3.35
CA HIS A 577 29.15 -15.57 -3.96
C HIS A 577 28.14 -16.13 -4.98
N ASP A 578 28.52 -17.04 -5.86
CA ASP A 578 27.57 -17.74 -6.74
C ASP A 578 26.52 -18.48 -5.91
N ALA A 579 25.25 -18.47 -6.35
CA ALA A 579 24.21 -19.12 -5.59
C ALA A 579 24.46 -20.64 -5.51
N PRO A 580 24.48 -21.24 -4.31
CA PRO A 580 24.82 -22.66 -4.15
C PRO A 580 23.66 -23.59 -4.53
N ALA A 581 22.42 -23.09 -4.45
CA ALA A 581 21.19 -23.83 -4.69
C ALA A 581 20.39 -23.31 -5.91
N HIS A 582 20.95 -22.36 -6.66
CA HIS A 582 20.34 -21.74 -7.84
C HIS A 582 21.37 -21.64 -8.97
N GLN A 583 20.91 -21.51 -10.21
CA GLN A 583 21.79 -21.41 -11.38
C GLN A 583 22.48 -20.04 -11.48
N SER A 584 21.85 -19.02 -10.90
CA SER A 584 22.32 -17.64 -10.92
C SER A 584 23.68 -17.46 -10.22
N THR A 585 24.61 -16.82 -10.92
CA THR A 585 25.96 -16.50 -10.44
C THR A 585 26.03 -15.09 -9.86
N GLN A 586 27.13 -14.77 -9.17
CA GLN A 586 27.37 -13.41 -8.73
C GLN A 586 27.49 -12.45 -9.92
N GLN A 587 28.08 -12.90 -11.03
CA GLN A 587 28.17 -12.11 -12.26
C GLN A 587 26.79 -11.70 -12.77
N ASP A 588 25.85 -12.64 -12.87
CA ASP A 588 24.51 -12.37 -13.40
C ASP A 588 23.79 -11.28 -12.61
N LEU A 589 23.87 -11.32 -11.28
CA LEU A 589 23.29 -10.30 -10.41
C LEU A 589 23.89 -8.90 -10.67
N PHE A 590 25.21 -8.81 -10.76
CA PHE A 590 25.89 -7.52 -10.93
C PHE A 590 25.79 -6.98 -12.36
N GLU A 591 25.55 -7.82 -13.37
CA GLU A 591 25.22 -7.40 -14.73
C GLU A 591 23.84 -6.73 -14.79
N LEU A 592 22.82 -7.31 -14.15
CA LEU A 592 21.51 -6.69 -13.98
C LEU A 592 21.57 -5.40 -13.15
N ALA A 593 22.35 -5.41 -12.07
CA ALA A 593 22.56 -4.22 -11.26
C ALA A 593 23.23 -3.10 -12.08
N ALA A 594 24.17 -3.44 -12.97
CA ALA A 594 24.82 -2.47 -13.85
C ALA A 594 23.86 -1.92 -14.93
N LEU A 595 22.93 -2.73 -15.43
CA LEU A 595 21.82 -2.26 -16.29
C LEU A 595 20.92 -1.26 -15.52
N LEU A 596 20.49 -1.60 -14.31
CA LEU A 596 19.68 -0.71 -13.45
C LEU A 596 20.45 0.55 -13.02
N GLY A 597 21.77 0.46 -12.85
CA GLY A 597 22.64 1.57 -12.48
C GLY A 597 23.08 2.45 -13.65
N GLU A 598 22.78 2.02 -14.89
CA GLU A 598 23.17 2.65 -16.16
C GLU A 598 24.68 2.83 -16.34
N LYS A 599 25.50 2.08 -15.60
CA LYS A 599 26.96 2.18 -15.63
C LYS A 599 27.61 0.89 -15.13
N PRO A 600 28.88 0.62 -15.53
CA PRO A 600 29.64 -0.46 -14.95
C PRO A 600 29.75 -0.34 -13.42
N ILE A 601 29.65 -1.46 -12.72
CA ILE A 601 29.78 -1.54 -11.27
C ILE A 601 31.15 -2.10 -10.91
N LYS A 602 31.86 -1.40 -10.02
CA LYS A 602 33.03 -1.95 -9.36
C LYS A 602 32.58 -2.71 -8.11
N LEU A 603 32.77 -4.03 -8.09
CA LEU A 603 32.34 -4.89 -6.99
C LEU A 603 33.00 -4.44 -5.66
N PRO A 604 32.23 -4.05 -4.63
CA PRO A 604 32.82 -3.62 -3.37
C PRO A 604 33.28 -4.82 -2.54
N THR A 605 34.23 -4.59 -1.63
CA THR A 605 34.72 -5.61 -0.70
C THR A 605 33.62 -6.21 0.18
N THR A 606 32.57 -5.43 0.47
CA THR A 606 31.39 -5.88 1.24
C THR A 606 30.51 -6.88 0.47
N SER A 607 30.73 -7.06 -0.83
CA SER A 607 30.03 -8.05 -1.68
C SER A 607 30.87 -9.29 -1.94
N SER A 608 31.72 -9.69 -1.00
CA SER A 608 32.44 -10.95 -1.04
C SER A 608 32.58 -11.51 0.35
N VAL A 609 32.55 -12.83 0.47
CA VAL A 609 32.90 -13.53 1.71
C VAL A 609 34.43 -13.62 1.86
N PRO A 610 35.00 -13.55 3.07
CA PRO A 610 36.43 -13.74 3.29
C PRO A 610 36.84 -15.19 2.98
N LEU A 611 37.58 -15.40 1.88
CA LEU A 611 38.01 -16.72 1.41
C LEU A 611 38.91 -17.46 2.42
N ASP A 612 39.73 -16.72 3.17
CA ASP A 612 40.68 -17.26 4.15
C ASP A 612 39.98 -18.01 5.30
N LYS A 613 38.74 -17.62 5.63
CA LYS A 613 37.93 -18.27 6.67
C LYS A 613 37.20 -19.53 6.18
N LEU A 614 37.02 -19.68 4.86
CA LEU A 614 36.36 -20.84 4.26
C LEU A 614 37.29 -22.05 4.14
N HIS A 615 38.61 -21.82 4.05
CA HIS A 615 39.62 -22.86 3.83
C HIS A 615 40.25 -23.39 5.14
N GLY A 616 39.98 -22.75 6.28
CA GLY A 616 40.66 -23.04 7.56
C GLY A 616 40.23 -24.30 8.33
N GLN A 617 39.25 -25.09 7.86
CA GLN A 617 38.70 -26.23 8.61
C GLN A 617 38.59 -27.56 7.84
N GLY A 618 39.28 -27.71 6.70
CA GLY A 618 39.32 -29.00 5.97
C GLY A 618 37.98 -29.46 5.34
N ARG A 619 36.89 -28.71 5.47
CA ARG A 619 35.63 -28.93 4.75
C ARG A 619 35.65 -28.20 3.40
N LYS A 620 35.25 -28.90 2.32
CA LYS A 620 35.05 -28.27 1.00
C LYS A 620 33.94 -27.22 1.11
N SER A 621 34.22 -25.99 0.67
CA SER A 621 33.24 -24.90 0.63
C SER A 621 32.01 -25.30 -0.20
N LEU A 622 30.82 -25.02 0.34
CA LEU A 622 29.54 -25.20 -0.36
C LEU A 622 29.23 -24.04 -1.32
N ILE A 623 30.02 -22.96 -1.25
CA ILE A 623 29.85 -21.75 -2.03
C ILE A 623 31.09 -21.48 -2.88
N LYS A 624 30.89 -20.87 -4.04
CA LYS A 624 31.96 -20.49 -4.97
C LYS A 624 31.95 -18.98 -5.14
N VAL A 625 33.08 -18.32 -4.93
CA VAL A 625 33.25 -16.89 -5.25
C VAL A 625 34.00 -16.83 -6.58
N THR A 626 33.32 -16.42 -7.65
CA THR A 626 33.91 -16.29 -9.00
C THR A 626 34.39 -14.89 -9.31
N LEU A 627 33.85 -13.87 -8.64
CA LEU A 627 34.28 -12.48 -8.82
C LEU A 627 35.10 -11.98 -7.65
N ALA A 628 36.30 -11.50 -7.94
CA ALA A 628 37.15 -10.87 -6.94
C ALA A 628 36.66 -9.43 -6.64
N PRO A 629 36.74 -8.97 -5.38
CA PRO A 629 36.53 -7.56 -5.04
C PRO A 629 37.34 -6.62 -5.95
N GLY A 630 36.70 -5.53 -6.39
CA GLY A 630 37.30 -4.57 -7.32
C GLY A 630 37.12 -4.89 -8.81
N THR A 631 36.60 -6.08 -9.15
CA THR A 631 36.24 -6.43 -10.53
C THR A 631 35.19 -5.44 -11.07
N VAL A 632 35.34 -5.03 -12.32
CA VAL A 632 34.40 -4.14 -13.00
C VAL A 632 33.44 -4.98 -13.85
N VAL A 633 32.18 -5.02 -13.44
CA VAL A 633 31.10 -5.72 -14.14
C VAL A 633 30.37 -4.72 -15.04
N LYS A 634 30.20 -5.07 -16.32
CA LYS A 634 29.51 -4.23 -17.31
C LYS A 634 28.02 -4.56 -17.36
N PRO A 635 27.16 -3.62 -17.80
CA PRO A 635 25.75 -3.93 -18.04
C PRO A 635 25.59 -5.03 -19.11
N ALA A 636 24.91 -6.12 -18.78
CA ALA A 636 24.61 -7.23 -19.70
C ALA A 636 23.33 -7.97 -19.26
N TRP A 637 22.70 -8.67 -20.20
CA TRP A 637 21.51 -9.48 -19.95
C TRP A 637 21.92 -10.94 -19.69
N PRO A 638 21.71 -11.48 -18.48
CA PRO A 638 22.21 -12.82 -18.13
C PRO A 638 21.26 -13.96 -18.51
N PHE A 639 20.07 -13.69 -19.04
CA PHE A 639 19.02 -14.71 -19.27
C PHE A 639 18.62 -14.88 -20.75
N PRO A 640 19.56 -15.23 -21.65
CA PRO A 640 19.23 -15.41 -23.07
C PRO A 640 18.15 -16.47 -23.33
N GLU A 641 17.94 -17.40 -22.40
CA GLU A 641 16.92 -18.44 -22.46
C GLU A 641 15.48 -17.92 -22.30
N PHE A 642 15.27 -16.77 -21.64
CA PHE A 642 13.95 -16.16 -21.52
C PHE A 642 13.63 -15.26 -22.71
N ALA A 643 14.64 -14.53 -23.18
CA ALA A 643 14.57 -13.76 -24.40
C ALA A 643 15.99 -13.51 -24.94
N PRO A 644 16.23 -13.70 -26.26
CA PRO A 644 17.48 -13.29 -26.88
C PRO A 644 17.64 -11.77 -26.78
N ALA A 645 18.85 -11.30 -26.45
CA ALA A 645 19.12 -9.87 -26.31
C ALA A 645 18.80 -9.07 -27.59
N ASP A 646 19.07 -9.68 -28.75
CA ASP A 646 18.86 -9.06 -30.06
C ASP A 646 17.38 -9.03 -30.49
N LEU A 647 16.56 -9.96 -29.98
CA LEU A 647 15.15 -10.11 -30.38
C LEU A 647 14.27 -8.94 -29.88
N LEU A 648 14.64 -8.34 -28.74
CA LEU A 648 13.82 -7.32 -28.07
C LEU A 648 14.40 -5.90 -28.18
N ALA A 649 15.70 -5.75 -28.47
CA ALA A 649 16.39 -4.46 -28.57
C ALA A 649 16.27 -3.76 -29.94
N ALA A 650 15.76 -4.43 -30.97
CA ALA A 650 15.76 -3.93 -32.36
C ALA A 650 14.97 -2.62 -32.59
N ASP A 651 13.94 -2.36 -31.77
CA ASP A 651 13.04 -1.20 -31.93
C ASP A 651 13.20 -0.13 -30.87
N LEU A 652 14.17 -0.31 -29.96
CA LEU A 652 14.48 0.72 -28.98
C LEU A 652 15.06 1.95 -29.70
N PRO A 653 14.74 3.17 -29.24
CA PRO A 653 15.37 4.38 -29.73
C PRO A 653 16.91 4.26 -29.71
N LYS A 654 17.59 4.91 -30.66
CA LYS A 654 19.07 4.84 -30.73
C LYS A 654 19.74 5.36 -29.46
N ASP A 655 19.08 6.26 -28.75
CA ASP A 655 19.46 6.86 -27.48
C ASP A 655 18.92 6.10 -26.25
N ALA A 656 18.31 4.92 -26.43
CA ALA A 656 17.79 4.10 -25.35
C ALA A 656 18.87 3.74 -24.32
N THR A 657 18.56 4.00 -23.05
CA THR A 657 19.47 3.78 -21.93
C THR A 657 19.57 2.30 -21.56
N PRO A 658 20.54 1.90 -20.72
CA PRO A 658 20.59 0.54 -20.17
C PRO A 658 19.30 0.12 -19.43
N ARG A 659 18.58 1.06 -18.78
CA ARG A 659 17.27 0.78 -18.16
C ARG A 659 16.18 0.54 -19.19
N ASP A 660 16.15 1.32 -20.28
CA ASP A 660 15.20 1.08 -21.38
C ASP A 660 15.39 -0.32 -21.98
N ARG A 661 16.65 -0.72 -22.17
CA ARG A 661 17.00 -2.06 -22.66
C ARG A 661 16.54 -3.15 -21.70
N LEU A 662 16.84 -3.01 -20.40
CA LEU A 662 16.41 -3.97 -19.39
C LEU A 662 14.88 -4.07 -19.31
N ALA A 663 14.18 -2.94 -19.33
CA ALA A 663 12.72 -2.91 -19.34
C ALA A 663 12.17 -3.70 -20.53
N ALA A 664 12.65 -3.43 -21.75
CA ALA A 664 12.21 -4.14 -22.94
C ALA A 664 12.53 -5.65 -22.90
N LEU A 665 13.68 -6.05 -22.35
CA LEU A 665 14.08 -7.46 -22.22
C LEU A 665 13.17 -8.23 -21.26
N ILE A 666 12.74 -7.62 -20.16
CA ILE A 666 11.84 -8.25 -19.19
C ILE A 666 10.41 -8.28 -19.72
N THR A 667 9.93 -7.15 -20.22
CA THR A 667 8.49 -6.93 -20.43
C THR A 667 8.05 -7.12 -21.89
N GLY A 668 8.97 -7.49 -22.78
CA GLY A 668 8.69 -7.74 -24.19
C GLY A 668 7.77 -8.97 -24.38
N PRO A 669 6.88 -8.95 -25.40
CA PRO A 669 5.92 -10.04 -25.62
C PRO A 669 6.58 -11.40 -25.91
N GLY A 670 7.78 -11.40 -26.50
CA GLY A 670 8.56 -12.61 -26.75
C GLY A 670 9.16 -13.25 -25.48
N ASN A 671 9.18 -12.54 -24.35
CA ASN A 671 9.57 -13.09 -23.06
C ASN A 671 8.36 -13.75 -22.38
N GLU A 672 8.05 -15.00 -22.77
CA GLU A 672 6.93 -15.74 -22.17
C GLU A 672 7.07 -15.90 -20.65
N ARG A 673 8.31 -15.94 -20.13
CA ARG A 673 8.58 -16.08 -18.69
C ARG A 673 7.94 -14.95 -17.89
N PHE A 674 8.05 -13.71 -18.35
CA PHE A 674 7.43 -12.57 -17.67
C PHE A 674 5.91 -12.70 -17.57
N ALA A 675 5.25 -12.96 -18.70
CA ALA A 675 3.78 -13.08 -18.73
C ALA A 675 3.29 -14.26 -17.87
N GLN A 676 4.00 -15.40 -17.90
CA GLN A 676 3.69 -16.56 -17.07
C GLN A 676 3.90 -16.28 -15.57
N VAL A 677 4.95 -15.54 -15.19
CA VAL A 677 5.20 -15.17 -13.77
C VAL A 677 4.10 -14.26 -13.25
N ILE A 678 3.70 -13.23 -14.02
CA ILE A 678 2.57 -12.38 -13.63
C ILE A 678 1.28 -13.19 -13.52
N ALA A 679 0.99 -14.06 -14.50
CA ALA A 679 -0.21 -14.88 -14.48
C ALA A 679 -0.25 -15.84 -13.29
N ASN A 680 0.86 -16.48 -12.97
CA ASN A 680 0.97 -17.37 -11.81
C ASN A 680 0.80 -16.62 -10.48
N ARG A 681 1.30 -15.38 -10.38
CA ARG A 681 1.12 -14.52 -9.20
C ARG A 681 -0.35 -14.12 -9.03
N ALA A 682 -1.02 -13.70 -10.10
CA ALA A 682 -2.45 -13.42 -10.08
C ALA A 682 -3.25 -14.67 -9.68
N TRP A 683 -2.91 -15.83 -10.25
CA TRP A 683 -3.49 -17.12 -9.93
C TRP A 683 -3.32 -17.47 -8.45
N LYS A 684 -2.09 -17.41 -7.90
CA LYS A 684 -1.81 -17.70 -6.48
C LYS A 684 -2.66 -16.84 -5.54
N ARG A 685 -2.77 -15.54 -5.82
CA ARG A 685 -3.54 -14.61 -4.98
C ARG A 685 -5.02 -14.98 -4.91
N LEU A 686 -5.59 -15.39 -6.04
CA LEU A 686 -6.98 -15.80 -6.11
C LEU A 686 -7.15 -17.23 -5.57
N MET A 687 -6.47 -18.20 -6.14
CA MET A 687 -6.68 -19.64 -5.90
C MET A 687 -6.01 -20.17 -4.62
N GLY A 688 -5.18 -19.39 -3.94
CA GLY A 688 -4.47 -19.78 -2.71
C GLY A 688 -3.21 -20.65 -2.94
N ARG A 689 -3.08 -21.29 -4.11
CA ARG A 689 -1.89 -22.02 -4.55
C ARG A 689 -1.51 -21.62 -5.98
N GLY A 690 -0.21 -21.46 -6.23
CA GLY A 690 0.31 -21.14 -7.57
C GLY A 690 0.28 -22.35 -8.49
N LEU A 691 0.21 -22.12 -9.80
CA LEU A 691 0.49 -23.16 -10.80
C LEU A 691 1.96 -23.59 -10.70
N VAL A 692 2.86 -22.65 -10.38
CA VAL A 692 4.21 -22.89 -9.87
C VAL A 692 4.24 -22.32 -8.44
N ASP A 693 4.68 -23.12 -7.47
CA ASP A 693 4.73 -22.71 -6.06
C ASP A 693 6.09 -23.16 -5.48
N PRO A 694 6.88 -22.26 -4.85
CA PRO A 694 6.60 -20.84 -4.57
C PRO A 694 6.65 -19.95 -5.83
N VAL A 695 5.93 -18.82 -5.81
CA VAL A 695 5.73 -17.95 -6.99
C VAL A 695 6.95 -17.10 -7.37
N ASP A 696 7.92 -16.95 -6.46
CA ASP A 696 9.12 -16.12 -6.59
C ASP A 696 10.43 -16.93 -6.73
N ASP A 697 10.37 -18.26 -6.66
CA ASP A 697 11.53 -19.17 -6.84
C ASP A 697 11.13 -20.36 -7.73
N TRP A 698 11.13 -20.13 -9.05
CA TRP A 698 10.71 -21.12 -10.06
C TRP A 698 11.79 -22.18 -10.33
N GLU A 699 13.01 -22.03 -9.82
CA GLU A 699 14.02 -23.07 -9.93
C GLU A 699 13.70 -24.28 -9.02
N LYS A 700 12.90 -24.06 -7.97
CA LYS A 700 12.44 -25.11 -7.04
C LYS A 700 11.05 -25.66 -7.37
N GLY A 701 10.23 -24.90 -8.10
CA GLY A 701 8.87 -25.28 -8.47
C GLY A 701 8.76 -25.79 -9.90
N THR A 702 7.92 -26.81 -10.13
CA THR A 702 7.55 -27.24 -11.49
C THR A 702 6.09 -26.84 -11.77
N PRO A 703 5.74 -26.37 -12.97
CA PRO A 703 4.34 -26.07 -13.30
C PRO A 703 3.44 -27.30 -13.17
N SER A 704 2.43 -27.20 -12.30
CA SER A 704 1.40 -28.24 -12.13
C SER A 704 0.52 -28.41 -13.38
N HIS A 705 0.33 -27.33 -14.14
CA HIS A 705 -0.41 -27.29 -15.40
C HIS A 705 0.33 -26.37 -16.40
N PRO A 706 1.34 -26.91 -17.12
CA PRO A 706 2.19 -26.10 -18.00
C PRO A 706 1.41 -25.46 -19.16
N GLU A 707 0.48 -26.18 -19.79
CA GLU A 707 -0.32 -25.64 -20.90
C GLU A 707 -1.31 -24.56 -20.45
N LEU A 708 -1.91 -24.74 -19.26
CA LEU A 708 -2.76 -23.70 -18.64
C LEU A 708 -1.94 -22.44 -18.32
N LEU A 709 -0.77 -22.61 -17.70
CA LEU A 709 0.11 -21.50 -17.36
C LEU A 709 0.54 -20.73 -18.62
N ARG A 710 0.89 -21.45 -19.68
CA ARG A 710 1.23 -20.87 -20.98
C ARG A 710 0.03 -20.16 -21.60
N HIS A 711 -1.16 -20.76 -21.54
CA HIS A 711 -2.39 -20.15 -22.02
C HIS A 711 -2.68 -18.82 -21.30
N LEU A 712 -2.64 -18.80 -19.96
CA LEU A 712 -2.86 -17.58 -19.18
C LEU A 712 -1.82 -16.48 -19.47
N GLY A 713 -0.54 -16.86 -19.64
CA GLY A 713 0.50 -15.92 -20.06
C GLY A 713 0.22 -15.31 -21.42
N ARG A 714 -0.26 -16.11 -22.39
CA ARG A 714 -0.61 -15.62 -23.73
C ARG A 714 -1.90 -14.79 -23.76
N GLU A 715 -2.90 -15.13 -22.95
CA GLU A 715 -4.08 -14.27 -22.76
C GLU A 715 -3.68 -12.90 -22.21
N LEU A 716 -2.73 -12.85 -21.28
CA LEU A 716 -2.20 -11.58 -20.79
C LEU A 716 -1.55 -10.76 -21.91
N VAL A 717 -0.77 -11.37 -22.81
CA VAL A 717 -0.19 -10.66 -23.98
C VAL A 717 -1.30 -10.21 -24.95
N ARG A 718 -2.31 -11.07 -25.18
CA ARG A 718 -3.43 -10.80 -26.11
C ARG A 718 -4.31 -9.65 -25.62
N ASP A 719 -4.55 -9.57 -24.32
CA ASP A 719 -5.26 -8.49 -23.64
C ASP A 719 -4.32 -7.31 -23.30
N GLU A 720 -3.22 -7.17 -24.03
CA GLU A 720 -2.31 -6.02 -23.94
C GLU A 720 -1.75 -5.77 -22.54
N PHE A 721 -1.50 -6.86 -21.81
CA PHE A 721 -1.02 -6.89 -20.43
C PHE A 721 -1.97 -6.26 -19.40
N ASP A 722 -3.27 -6.20 -19.69
CA ASP A 722 -4.31 -5.80 -18.72
C ASP A 722 -4.50 -6.90 -17.66
N LEU A 723 -4.06 -6.61 -16.43
CA LEU A 723 -4.17 -7.53 -15.30
C LEU A 723 -5.63 -7.79 -14.89
N LYS A 724 -6.53 -6.81 -15.01
CA LYS A 724 -7.94 -6.98 -14.66
C LYS A 724 -8.63 -7.92 -15.63
N ARG A 725 -8.26 -7.92 -16.91
CA ARG A 725 -8.79 -8.89 -17.92
C ARG A 725 -8.41 -10.32 -17.58
N LEU A 726 -7.14 -10.56 -17.23
CA LEU A 726 -6.68 -11.87 -16.77
C LEU A 726 -7.42 -12.30 -15.48
N VAL A 727 -7.54 -11.40 -14.51
CA VAL A 727 -8.25 -11.69 -13.26
C VAL A 727 -9.73 -11.98 -13.53
N ARG A 728 -10.38 -11.23 -14.43
CA ARG A 728 -11.75 -11.49 -14.87
C ARG A 728 -11.90 -12.91 -15.44
N LEU A 729 -10.95 -13.37 -16.26
CA LEU A 729 -10.96 -14.73 -16.81
C LEU A 729 -10.91 -15.77 -15.69
N ILE A 730 -10.05 -15.59 -14.68
CA ILE A 730 -9.92 -16.50 -13.53
C ILE A 730 -11.20 -16.49 -12.68
N LEU A 731 -11.75 -15.31 -12.34
CA LEU A 731 -12.94 -15.17 -11.50
C LEU A 731 -14.20 -15.80 -12.13
N ASN A 732 -14.28 -15.82 -13.47
CA ASN A 732 -15.38 -16.46 -14.19
C ASN A 732 -15.24 -17.99 -14.32
N SER A 733 -14.10 -18.58 -13.96
CA SER A 733 -13.94 -20.04 -14.00
C SER A 733 -14.81 -20.74 -12.94
N HIS A 734 -15.31 -21.94 -13.24
CA HIS A 734 -15.92 -22.78 -12.22
C HIS A 734 -14.92 -23.10 -11.11
N ALA A 735 -13.66 -23.36 -11.44
CA ALA A 735 -12.60 -23.61 -10.46
C ALA A 735 -12.54 -22.54 -9.35
N TYR A 736 -12.62 -21.26 -9.71
CA TYR A 736 -12.65 -20.17 -8.73
C TYR A 736 -13.97 -20.11 -7.94
N GLN A 737 -15.10 -20.42 -8.58
CA GLN A 737 -16.44 -20.28 -7.99
C GLN A 737 -16.90 -21.50 -7.16
N ARG A 738 -16.07 -22.54 -7.05
CA ARG A 738 -16.36 -23.73 -6.23
C ARG A 738 -16.43 -23.42 -4.73
N ALA A 739 -17.21 -24.20 -4.00
CA ALA A 739 -17.25 -24.16 -2.55
C ALA A 739 -15.90 -24.59 -1.96
N SER A 740 -15.50 -23.97 -0.84
CA SER A 740 -14.34 -24.41 -0.10
C SER A 740 -14.65 -25.68 0.69
N ASP A 741 -13.65 -26.55 0.82
CA ASP A 741 -13.68 -27.69 1.74
C ASP A 741 -13.02 -27.27 3.06
N LEU A 742 -13.80 -27.29 4.15
CA LEU A 742 -13.34 -26.88 5.48
C LEU A 742 -12.33 -27.86 6.09
N ALA A 743 -12.25 -29.09 5.57
CA ALA A 743 -11.25 -30.07 5.99
C ALA A 743 -9.85 -29.79 5.41
N LEU A 744 -9.76 -28.93 4.39
CA LEU A 744 -8.49 -28.58 3.76
C LEU A 744 -7.74 -27.49 4.51
N THR A 745 -6.46 -27.77 4.77
CA THR A 745 -5.49 -26.75 5.23
C THR A 745 -4.87 -25.98 4.07
N GLU A 746 -4.78 -26.60 2.89
CA GLU A 746 -4.22 -26.01 1.68
C GLU A 746 -4.93 -26.52 0.42
N THR A 747 -4.95 -25.70 -0.63
CA THR A 747 -5.54 -26.08 -1.92
C THR A 747 -4.58 -27.02 -2.66
N SER A 748 -5.08 -28.15 -3.17
CA SER A 748 -4.25 -29.12 -3.89
C SER A 748 -3.83 -28.62 -5.28
N GLU A 749 -2.82 -29.26 -5.87
CA GLU A 749 -2.38 -29.00 -7.26
C GLU A 749 -3.42 -29.37 -8.31
N SER A 750 -4.49 -30.11 -7.97
CA SER A 750 -5.59 -30.44 -8.87
C SER A 750 -6.65 -29.34 -8.96
N PHE A 751 -6.72 -28.45 -7.96
CA PHE A 751 -7.77 -27.43 -7.82
C PHE A 751 -9.20 -28.03 -7.86
N ALA A 752 -9.36 -29.29 -7.45
CA ALA A 752 -10.65 -29.97 -7.36
C ALA A 752 -11.57 -29.36 -6.29
N ALA A 753 -10.95 -28.92 -5.20
CA ALA A 753 -11.55 -28.22 -4.09
C ALA A 753 -10.62 -27.10 -3.63
N ARG A 754 -11.17 -26.07 -2.99
CA ARG A 754 -10.42 -24.94 -2.43
C ARG A 754 -10.32 -25.09 -0.91
N ALA A 755 -9.17 -24.77 -0.34
CA ALA A 755 -9.04 -24.51 1.10
C ALA A 755 -9.52 -23.09 1.44
N GLN A 756 -10.13 -22.91 2.61
CA GLN A 756 -10.44 -21.57 3.11
C GLN A 756 -9.16 -20.75 3.24
N ARG A 757 -9.21 -19.49 2.78
CA ARG A 757 -8.08 -18.57 2.88
C ARG A 757 -8.36 -17.52 3.94
N ARG A 758 -7.38 -17.32 4.83
CA ARG A 758 -7.38 -16.25 5.82
C ARG A 758 -7.27 -14.88 5.15
N LEU A 759 -7.95 -13.89 5.71
CA LEU A 759 -7.82 -12.50 5.32
C LEU A 759 -6.40 -11.98 5.63
N SER A 760 -5.90 -11.07 4.79
CA SER A 760 -4.68 -10.31 5.13
C SER A 760 -4.97 -9.34 6.28
N ALA A 761 -3.93 -8.90 6.96
CA ALA A 761 -4.02 -7.88 8.00
C ALA A 761 -4.80 -6.63 7.56
N GLU A 762 -4.51 -6.12 6.36
CA GLU A 762 -5.21 -4.97 5.78
C GLU A 762 -6.69 -5.28 5.51
N GLN A 763 -7.00 -6.45 4.93
CA GLN A 763 -8.38 -6.87 4.71
C GLN A 763 -9.18 -6.95 6.03
N ILE A 764 -8.56 -7.43 7.11
CA ILE A 764 -9.19 -7.51 8.43
C ILE A 764 -9.51 -6.11 8.95
N VAL A 765 -8.51 -5.23 9.04
CA VAL A 765 -8.70 -3.87 9.55
C VAL A 765 -9.71 -3.10 8.71
N ASP A 766 -9.52 -3.06 7.40
CA ASP A 766 -10.40 -2.29 6.51
C ASP A 766 -11.82 -2.86 6.52
N SER A 767 -11.99 -4.19 6.56
CA SER A 767 -13.32 -4.81 6.67
C SER A 767 -14.00 -4.54 7.99
N LEU A 768 -13.28 -4.47 9.12
CA LEU A 768 -13.88 -4.17 10.43
C LEU A 768 -14.47 -2.76 10.48
N PHE A 769 -13.71 -1.75 10.03
CA PHE A 769 -14.22 -0.37 9.92
C PHE A 769 -15.35 -0.27 8.88
N HIS A 770 -15.22 -0.99 7.75
CA HIS A 770 -16.25 -1.00 6.70
C HIS A 770 -17.56 -1.65 7.17
N ALA A 771 -17.50 -2.80 7.84
CA ALA A 771 -18.64 -3.55 8.36
C ALA A 771 -19.43 -2.73 9.38
N THR A 772 -18.72 -2.14 10.34
CA THR A 772 -19.32 -1.32 11.42
C THR A 772 -19.81 0.03 10.90
N GLY A 773 -19.25 0.50 9.79
CA GLY A 773 -19.42 1.87 9.30
C GLY A 773 -18.77 2.91 10.21
N LYS A 774 -17.86 2.51 11.10
CA LYS A 774 -17.03 3.41 11.89
C LYS A 774 -15.95 4.02 10.98
N PRO A 775 -15.78 5.35 10.93
CA PRO A 775 -14.67 5.95 10.19
C PRO A 775 -13.31 5.54 10.77
N LEU A 776 -12.37 5.16 9.89
CA LEU A 776 -10.95 5.01 10.27
C LEU A 776 -10.33 6.41 10.42
N GLU A 777 -10.50 7.02 11.60
CA GLU A 777 -9.90 8.32 11.93
C GLU A 777 -8.66 8.12 12.82
N THR A 778 -7.47 8.41 12.30
CA THR A 778 -6.19 8.37 13.03
C THR A 778 -5.44 9.70 12.94
N GLU A 779 -4.31 9.81 13.62
CA GLU A 779 -3.38 10.92 13.36
C GLU A 779 -2.84 10.88 11.92
N GLU A 780 -2.30 12.02 11.47
CA GLU A 780 -1.51 12.10 10.25
C GLU A 780 -0.19 11.35 10.45
N VAL A 781 0.22 10.56 9.45
CA VAL A 781 1.48 9.80 9.45
C VAL A 781 2.62 10.77 9.08
N ASN A 782 2.93 11.65 10.02
CA ASN A 782 3.85 12.77 9.88
C ASN A 782 4.35 13.24 11.26
N LEU A 783 5.67 13.40 11.41
CA LEU A 783 6.29 13.90 12.65
C LEU A 783 6.62 15.40 12.62
N ASP A 784 6.49 16.06 11.47
CA ASP A 784 6.77 17.48 11.26
C ASP A 784 5.51 18.21 10.76
N LEU A 785 4.47 18.20 11.59
CA LEU A 785 3.13 18.74 11.27
C LEU A 785 3.17 20.24 10.93
N ASP A 786 4.14 20.98 11.49
CA ASP A 786 4.34 22.40 11.24
C ASP A 786 5.26 22.69 10.04
N GLY A 787 5.78 21.67 9.37
CA GLY A 787 6.46 21.77 8.08
C GLY A 787 7.78 22.53 8.12
N ARG A 788 8.49 22.53 9.25
CA ARG A 788 9.73 23.30 9.39
C ARG A 788 10.95 22.55 8.86
N ARG A 789 10.93 21.22 8.87
CA ARG A 789 12.09 20.40 8.49
C ARG A 789 12.31 20.36 6.97
N ALA A 790 13.53 20.00 6.60
CA ALA A 790 13.86 19.73 5.21
C ALA A 790 13.15 18.48 4.68
N VAL A 791 12.75 18.50 3.41
CA VAL A 791 12.08 17.42 2.67
C VAL A 791 12.91 16.12 2.63
N THR A 792 14.24 16.23 2.70
CA THR A 792 15.13 15.07 2.77
C THR A 792 15.09 14.36 4.11
N ASN A 793 14.64 15.05 5.17
CA ASN A 793 14.66 14.58 6.55
C ASN A 793 13.26 14.52 7.17
N SER A 794 12.21 14.71 6.38
CA SER A 794 10.82 14.71 6.82
C SER A 794 9.92 14.10 5.76
N ILE A 795 8.95 13.30 6.22
CA ILE A 795 8.00 12.63 5.36
C ILE A 795 6.60 12.91 5.86
N ASN A 796 5.71 13.10 4.90
CA ASN A 796 4.28 13.21 5.10
C ASN A 796 3.59 12.14 4.24
N LEU A 797 2.98 11.14 4.88
CA LEU A 797 2.16 10.13 4.21
C LEU A 797 0.65 10.44 4.31
N GLY A 798 0.30 11.61 4.84
CA GLY A 798 -1.08 12.07 4.98
C GLY A 798 -1.84 11.39 6.11
N LYS A 799 -3.16 11.60 6.10
CA LYS A 799 -4.09 10.97 7.04
C LYS A 799 -4.61 9.65 6.45
N PRO A 800 -4.33 8.50 7.09
CA PRO A 800 -4.82 7.20 6.65
C PRO A 800 -6.35 7.15 6.59
N ARG A 801 -6.85 6.54 5.52
CA ARG A 801 -8.26 6.11 5.30
C ARG A 801 -8.34 4.62 4.99
N ARG A 802 -7.20 3.97 4.82
CA ARG A 802 -7.01 2.53 4.60
C ARG A 802 -5.77 2.05 5.33
N ALA A 803 -5.76 0.79 5.71
CA ALA A 803 -4.66 0.16 6.42
C ALA A 803 -3.32 0.27 5.67
N TRP A 804 -3.31 0.12 4.34
CA TRP A 804 -2.07 0.18 3.53
C TRP A 804 -1.35 1.53 3.60
N GLN A 805 -2.06 2.60 3.96
CA GLN A 805 -1.50 3.95 4.06
C GLN A 805 -0.70 4.16 5.35
N LEU A 806 -0.82 3.24 6.31
CA LEU A 806 -0.01 3.24 7.52
C LEU A 806 1.45 2.89 7.21
N ALA A 807 2.31 3.19 8.18
CA ALA A 807 3.74 2.98 8.13
C ALA A 807 4.27 2.71 9.54
N SER A 808 5.45 2.12 9.64
CA SER A 808 6.10 1.95 10.94
C SER A 808 6.23 3.28 11.66
N THR A 809 5.78 3.32 12.91
CA THR A 809 5.91 4.49 13.79
C THR A 809 7.32 4.56 14.36
N SER A 810 7.88 3.43 14.85
CA SER A 810 9.23 3.21 15.43
C SER A 810 9.81 4.34 16.31
N ASN A 811 8.99 5.30 16.71
CA ASN A 811 9.37 6.56 17.34
C ASN A 811 9.06 6.53 18.84
N GLU A 812 8.12 5.69 19.28
CA GLU A 812 7.70 5.60 20.67
C GLU A 812 8.84 5.19 21.61
N ARG A 813 9.77 4.35 21.12
CA ARG A 813 10.94 3.91 21.88
C ARG A 813 11.97 5.03 22.07
N ASP A 814 12.26 5.77 21.00
CA ASP A 814 13.37 6.71 20.98
C ASP A 814 12.94 8.16 21.31
N ARG A 815 11.65 8.49 21.12
CA ARG A 815 11.01 9.81 21.31
C ARG A 815 9.51 9.65 21.68
N PRO A 816 9.16 9.32 22.93
CA PRO A 816 7.76 9.09 23.35
C PRO A 816 6.80 10.27 23.07
N SER A 817 7.30 11.50 23.13
CA SER A 817 6.56 12.71 22.78
C SER A 817 6.15 12.79 21.30
N LEU A 818 6.67 11.91 20.44
CA LEU A 818 6.28 11.82 19.03
C LEU A 818 5.32 10.66 18.74
N ALA A 819 4.94 9.87 19.75
CA ALA A 819 4.03 8.74 19.60
C ALA A 819 2.75 9.13 18.83
N LEU A 820 2.19 8.19 18.07
CA LEU A 820 0.93 8.34 17.33
C LEU A 820 -0.08 7.30 17.85
N PRO A 821 -0.70 7.52 19.02
CA PRO A 821 -1.46 6.50 19.72
C PRO A 821 -2.60 5.86 18.92
N ARG A 822 -3.32 6.62 18.07
CA ARG A 822 -4.41 6.03 17.28
C ARG A 822 -3.87 5.21 16.11
N VAL A 823 -2.83 5.71 15.43
CA VAL A 823 -2.07 4.94 14.42
C VAL A 823 -1.53 3.64 15.02
N GLN A 824 -0.91 3.71 16.20
CA GLN A 824 -0.32 2.55 16.87
C GLN A 824 -1.37 1.50 17.21
N ALA A 825 -2.54 1.90 17.73
CA ALA A 825 -3.63 0.98 18.04
C ALA A 825 -4.12 0.16 16.83
N VAL A 826 -4.04 0.71 15.62
CA VAL A 826 -4.36 -0.01 14.37
C VAL A 826 -3.19 -0.90 13.94
N ILE A 827 -1.95 -0.40 14.06
CA ILE A 827 -0.73 -1.17 13.76
C ILE A 827 -0.64 -2.43 14.63
N ASP A 828 -0.98 -2.35 15.92
CA ASP A 828 -0.95 -3.49 16.84
C ASP A 828 -1.82 -4.66 16.32
N VAL A 829 -2.97 -4.34 15.72
CA VAL A 829 -3.83 -5.35 15.08
C VAL A 829 -3.19 -5.84 13.78
N LEU A 830 -2.69 -4.93 12.94
CA LEU A 830 -2.04 -5.31 11.68
C LEU A 830 -0.88 -6.30 11.93
N GLU A 831 0.01 -6.02 12.88
CA GLU A 831 1.16 -6.85 13.20
C GLU A 831 0.74 -8.22 13.75
N ALA A 832 -0.31 -8.29 14.58
CA ALA A 832 -0.85 -9.55 15.08
C ALA A 832 -1.30 -10.50 13.95
N PHE A 833 -1.71 -9.93 12.81
CA PHE A 833 -2.13 -10.64 11.59
C PHE A 833 -1.05 -10.66 10.49
N GLY A 834 0.22 -10.52 10.86
CA GLY A 834 1.37 -10.74 9.98
C GLY A 834 1.72 -9.57 9.07
N TRP A 835 1.19 -8.37 9.32
CA TRP A 835 1.63 -7.15 8.63
C TRP A 835 3.10 -6.86 8.90
N ARG A 836 3.79 -6.34 7.89
CA ARG A 836 5.21 -5.98 7.97
C ARG A 836 5.35 -4.47 8.11
N PRO A 837 5.71 -3.94 9.30
CA PRO A 837 5.94 -2.50 9.48
C PRO A 837 7.17 -2.01 8.72
N SER A 838 8.18 -2.87 8.57
CA SER A 838 9.38 -2.61 7.77
C SER A 838 9.56 -3.69 6.71
N ARG A 839 9.98 -3.28 5.50
CA ARG A 839 10.13 -4.14 4.33
C ARG A 839 11.54 -4.00 3.77
N GLN A 840 12.51 -4.47 4.54
CA GLN A 840 13.92 -4.40 4.14
C GLN A 840 14.23 -5.28 2.93
N ASP A 841 13.41 -6.31 2.70
CA ASP A 841 13.49 -7.26 1.59
C ASP A 841 12.10 -7.62 1.06
N ALA A 842 12.05 -8.04 -0.21
CA ALA A 842 10.82 -8.49 -0.85
C ALA A 842 10.42 -9.88 -0.33
N VAL A 843 9.20 -9.98 0.20
CA VAL A 843 8.65 -11.25 0.72
C VAL A 843 7.20 -11.33 0.31
N THR A 844 6.87 -12.30 -0.54
CA THR A 844 5.53 -12.39 -1.16
C THR A 844 4.53 -13.19 -0.34
N THR A 845 5.01 -14.00 0.60
CA THR A 845 4.19 -14.83 1.50
C THR A 845 4.38 -14.35 2.93
N ARG A 846 3.30 -13.86 3.54
CA ARG A 846 3.29 -13.48 4.96
C ARG A 846 2.96 -14.68 5.84
N ASP A 847 3.44 -14.65 7.07
CA ASP A 847 2.98 -15.59 8.09
C ASP A 847 1.52 -15.27 8.46
N THR A 848 0.65 -16.25 8.31
CA THR A 848 -0.78 -16.16 8.63
C THR A 848 -1.20 -17.22 9.64
N ALA A 849 -0.22 -17.88 10.26
CA ALA A 849 -0.47 -18.90 11.27
C ALA A 849 -1.31 -18.33 12.43
N PRO A 850 -2.24 -19.13 12.97
CA PRO A 850 -2.98 -18.74 14.17
C PRO A 850 -2.04 -18.55 15.36
N ASN A 851 -2.28 -17.51 16.13
CA ASN A 851 -1.58 -17.26 17.39
C ASN A 851 -2.53 -16.69 18.45
N LEU A 852 -2.09 -16.69 19.72
CA LEU A 852 -2.90 -16.22 20.85
C LEU A 852 -3.14 -14.71 20.85
N ILE A 853 -2.30 -13.93 20.18
CA ILE A 853 -2.39 -12.46 20.14
C ILE A 853 -3.55 -12.03 19.23
N GLN A 854 -3.78 -12.73 18.12
CA GLN A 854 -4.84 -12.44 17.15
C GLN A 854 -6.23 -12.27 17.80
N PRO A 855 -6.79 -13.25 18.53
CA PRO A 855 -8.08 -13.07 19.21
C PRO A 855 -7.98 -12.05 20.36
N ALA A 856 -6.86 -11.99 21.09
CA ALA A 856 -6.71 -11.08 22.22
C ALA A 856 -6.77 -9.60 21.80
N VAL A 857 -6.10 -9.23 20.70
CA VAL A 857 -6.03 -7.85 20.21
C VAL A 857 -7.34 -7.41 19.56
N LEU A 858 -8.09 -8.30 18.92
CA LEU A 858 -9.43 -7.99 18.41
C LEU A 858 -10.45 -7.79 19.55
N ALA A 859 -10.44 -8.69 20.52
CA ALA A 859 -11.39 -8.71 21.62
C ALA A 859 -11.20 -7.57 22.62
N ASN A 860 -9.95 -7.22 22.94
CA ASN A 860 -9.59 -6.33 24.05
C ASN A 860 -8.69 -5.15 23.64
N GLY A 861 -8.28 -5.08 22.37
CA GLY A 861 -7.43 -4.00 21.89
C GLY A 861 -8.17 -2.67 21.80
N THR A 862 -7.41 -1.58 21.83
CA THR A 862 -7.93 -0.21 21.73
C THR A 862 -8.81 -0.02 20.48
N MET A 863 -8.41 -0.58 19.33
CA MET A 863 -9.20 -0.53 18.10
C MET A 863 -10.53 -1.27 18.24
N GLY A 864 -10.57 -2.42 18.92
CA GLY A 864 -11.79 -3.19 19.17
C GLY A 864 -12.83 -2.41 19.97
N VAL A 865 -12.40 -1.57 20.93
CA VAL A 865 -13.30 -0.67 21.67
C VAL A 865 -13.96 0.35 20.74
N TRP A 866 -13.23 0.91 19.78
CA TRP A 866 -13.79 1.89 18.83
C TRP A 866 -14.83 1.28 17.89
N LEU A 867 -14.60 0.03 17.49
CA LEU A 867 -15.44 -0.72 16.56
C LEU A 867 -16.70 -1.30 17.20
N THR A 868 -16.70 -1.48 18.51
CA THR A 868 -17.83 -2.04 19.25
C THR A 868 -18.67 -0.97 19.92
N ARG A 869 -18.07 0.15 20.34
CA ARG A 869 -18.81 1.25 20.96
C ARG A 869 -19.65 2.02 19.93
N LEU A 870 -20.95 2.03 20.16
CA LEU A 870 -21.94 2.78 19.40
C LEU A 870 -21.85 4.27 19.74
N SER A 871 -21.02 4.97 18.97
CA SER A 871 -20.83 6.42 18.96
C SER A 871 -21.71 7.07 17.88
N ASP A 872 -21.84 8.40 17.87
CA ASP A 872 -22.73 9.12 16.93
C ASP A 872 -22.31 8.98 15.46
N ASP A 873 -21.02 8.82 15.20
CA ASP A 873 -20.44 8.60 13.87
C ASP A 873 -20.38 7.11 13.47
N HIS A 874 -20.97 6.21 14.27
CA HIS A 874 -20.92 4.77 14.04
C HIS A 874 -22.07 4.29 13.15
N GLY A 875 -21.78 3.53 12.09
CA GLY A 875 -22.78 3.06 11.14
C GLY A 875 -23.85 2.13 11.74
N ILE A 876 -23.50 1.31 12.74
CA ILE A 876 -24.47 0.49 13.48
C ILE A 876 -25.37 1.34 14.40
N THR A 877 -24.91 2.49 14.91
CA THR A 877 -25.77 3.43 15.64
C THR A 877 -26.85 3.96 14.70
N ALA A 878 -26.47 4.41 13.51
CA ALA A 878 -27.42 4.87 12.50
C ALA A 878 -28.45 3.78 12.16
N LEU A 879 -28.00 2.54 11.97
CA LEU A 879 -28.86 1.39 11.72
C LEU A 879 -29.85 1.13 12.86
N ALA A 880 -29.41 1.20 14.11
CA ALA A 880 -30.26 0.97 15.28
C ALA A 880 -31.33 2.06 15.46
N LEU A 881 -31.06 3.29 15.02
CA LEU A 881 -31.99 4.42 15.09
C LEU A 881 -33.11 4.36 14.04
N GLU A 882 -32.96 3.57 12.96
CA GLU A 882 -33.99 3.41 11.93
C GLU A 882 -35.26 2.75 12.49
N ASP A 883 -36.43 3.15 11.98
CA ASP A 883 -37.71 2.52 12.31
C ASP A 883 -37.89 1.19 11.56
N GLN A 884 -37.61 0.08 12.24
CA GLN A 884 -37.66 -1.26 11.64
C GLN A 884 -38.02 -2.33 12.67
N PRO A 885 -38.54 -3.50 12.24
CA PRO A 885 -38.69 -4.66 13.11
C PRO A 885 -37.35 -5.22 13.59
N LEU A 886 -37.31 -5.78 14.80
CA LEU A 886 -36.09 -6.34 15.38
C LEU A 886 -35.49 -7.47 14.54
N ASP A 887 -36.31 -8.40 14.02
CA ASP A 887 -35.84 -9.47 13.13
C ASP A 887 -35.11 -8.92 11.90
N ARG A 888 -35.59 -7.80 11.36
CA ARG A 888 -34.98 -7.13 10.21
C ARG A 888 -33.64 -6.50 10.60
N LEU A 889 -33.54 -5.90 11.79
CA LEU A 889 -32.25 -5.41 12.29
C LEU A 889 -31.25 -6.55 12.39
N VAL A 890 -31.63 -7.70 12.97
CA VAL A 890 -30.76 -8.87 13.11
C VAL A 890 -30.31 -9.39 11.73
N ASP A 891 -31.22 -9.53 10.77
CA ASP A 891 -30.86 -9.91 9.40
C ASP A 891 -29.83 -8.98 8.76
N ARG A 892 -30.01 -7.68 8.95
CA ARG A 892 -29.10 -6.67 8.40
C ARG A 892 -27.74 -6.70 9.07
N LEU A 893 -27.65 -6.97 10.38
CA LEU A 893 -26.38 -7.16 11.07
C LEU A 893 -25.60 -8.35 10.50
N PHE A 894 -26.25 -9.51 10.33
CA PHE A 894 -25.62 -10.71 9.76
C PHE A 894 -25.17 -10.49 8.32
N LEU A 895 -26.01 -9.87 7.50
CA LEU A 895 -25.66 -9.56 6.12
C LEU A 895 -24.49 -8.58 6.04
N ARG A 896 -24.47 -7.54 6.88
CA ARG A 896 -23.46 -6.48 6.87
C ARG A 896 -22.12 -6.92 7.44
N ILE A 897 -22.09 -7.78 8.46
CA ILE A 897 -20.85 -8.17 9.16
C ILE A 897 -20.29 -9.50 8.63
N LEU A 898 -21.16 -10.49 8.41
CA LEU A 898 -20.77 -11.84 8.02
C LEU A 898 -21.10 -12.19 6.56
N THR A 899 -21.84 -11.32 5.85
CA THR A 899 -22.25 -11.55 4.45
C THR A 899 -23.04 -12.84 4.28
N ARG A 900 -23.89 -13.18 5.25
CA ARG A 900 -24.82 -14.31 5.18
C ARG A 900 -26.10 -13.99 5.94
N ARG A 901 -27.10 -14.86 5.82
CA ARG A 901 -28.27 -14.81 6.70
C ARG A 901 -27.96 -15.51 8.04
N PRO A 902 -28.58 -15.09 9.15
CA PRO A 902 -28.53 -15.87 10.37
C PRO A 902 -29.25 -17.20 10.15
N THR A 903 -28.76 -18.25 10.81
CA THR A 903 -29.53 -19.48 10.99
C THR A 903 -30.75 -19.21 11.88
N ASP A 904 -31.73 -20.12 11.89
CA ASP A 904 -32.93 -19.96 12.72
C ASP A 904 -32.60 -19.89 14.22
N GLU A 905 -31.59 -20.65 14.66
CA GLU A 905 -31.12 -20.64 16.05
C GLU A 905 -30.40 -19.32 16.41
N GLU A 906 -29.48 -18.86 15.55
CA GLU A 906 -28.81 -17.57 15.73
C GLU A 906 -29.82 -16.42 15.77
N ARG A 907 -30.78 -16.40 14.83
CA ARG A 907 -31.84 -15.39 14.78
C ARG A 907 -32.61 -15.40 16.08
N LYS A 908 -33.13 -16.56 16.49
CA LYS A 908 -33.95 -16.69 17.71
C LYS A 908 -33.18 -16.22 18.95
N SER A 909 -31.91 -16.60 19.07
CA SER A 909 -31.08 -16.24 20.22
C SER A 909 -30.82 -14.73 20.28
N VAL A 910 -30.44 -14.11 19.16
CA VAL A 910 -30.10 -12.68 19.11
C VAL A 910 -31.36 -11.82 19.27
N VAL A 911 -32.47 -12.20 18.65
CA VAL A 911 -33.76 -11.50 18.80
C VAL A 911 -34.21 -11.54 20.26
N ALA A 912 -34.23 -12.71 20.89
CA ALA A 912 -34.62 -12.83 22.30
C ALA A 912 -33.72 -11.99 23.23
N TYR A 913 -32.44 -11.87 22.91
CA TYR A 913 -31.50 -11.05 23.70
C TYR A 913 -31.73 -9.54 23.53
N LEU A 914 -32.12 -9.08 22.34
CA LEU A 914 -32.33 -7.67 22.02
C LEU A 914 -33.78 -7.18 22.18
N GLU A 915 -34.74 -8.08 22.42
CA GLU A 915 -36.18 -7.78 22.49
C GLU A 915 -36.53 -6.80 23.61
N ASP A 916 -36.01 -7.04 24.81
CA ASP A 916 -36.24 -6.16 25.95
C ASP A 916 -35.69 -4.75 25.67
N GLY A 917 -36.55 -3.74 25.78
CA GLY A 917 -36.21 -2.33 25.50
C GLY A 917 -36.11 -1.93 24.03
N TYR A 918 -36.37 -2.83 23.05
CA TYR A 918 -36.24 -2.47 21.63
C TYR A 918 -37.20 -1.36 21.18
N SER A 919 -38.45 -1.37 21.67
CA SER A 919 -39.47 -0.37 21.34
C SER A 919 -39.04 1.03 21.76
N ASP A 920 -38.43 1.15 22.94
CA ASP A 920 -38.11 2.40 23.62
C ASP A 920 -36.62 2.77 23.48
N ARG A 921 -35.88 2.04 22.65
CA ARG A 921 -34.43 2.21 22.49
C ARG A 921 -34.01 3.57 21.98
N ARG A 922 -34.87 4.28 21.25
CA ARG A 922 -34.55 5.55 20.58
C ARG A 922 -34.87 6.68 21.54
N LEU A 923 -33.87 7.49 21.85
CA LEU A 923 -34.01 8.64 22.72
C LEU A 923 -33.92 9.93 21.89
N GLU A 924 -34.74 10.91 22.25
CA GLU A 924 -34.49 12.27 21.80
C GLU A 924 -33.17 12.75 22.42
N PRO A 925 -32.30 13.45 21.65
CA PRO A 925 -31.09 14.01 22.21
C PRO A 925 -31.43 14.86 23.42
N ALA A 926 -30.78 14.62 24.55
CA ALA A 926 -31.03 15.42 25.74
C ALA A 926 -30.72 16.90 25.41
N ALA A 927 -31.65 17.81 25.71
CA ALA A 927 -31.32 19.22 25.72
C ALA A 927 -30.12 19.41 26.66
N PRO A 928 -29.08 20.17 26.27
CA PRO A 928 -27.93 20.39 27.14
C PRO A 928 -28.44 20.88 28.51
N ALA A 929 -27.94 20.26 29.58
CA ALA A 929 -28.45 20.53 30.92
C ALA A 929 -28.44 22.04 31.20
N PRO A 930 -29.51 22.62 31.77
CA PRO A 930 -29.54 24.04 32.11
C PRO A 930 -28.35 24.39 33.01
N GLY A 931 -27.40 25.19 32.52
CA GLY A 931 -26.22 25.61 33.26
C GLY A 931 -24.91 24.87 32.93
N THR A 932 -24.92 23.85 32.07
CA THR A 932 -23.67 23.40 31.42
C THR A 932 -23.32 24.39 30.33
N ALA A 933 -22.44 25.36 30.62
CA ALA A 933 -21.81 26.14 29.58
C ALA A 933 -21.18 25.17 28.55
N PRO A 934 -21.27 25.45 27.23
CA PRO A 934 -20.52 24.69 26.23
C PRO A 934 -19.08 24.57 26.70
N LYS A 935 -18.49 23.36 26.65
CA LYS A 935 -17.06 23.21 26.94
C LYS A 935 -16.31 24.26 26.14
N GLU A 936 -15.58 25.13 26.83
CA GLU A 936 -14.83 26.21 26.21
C GLU A 936 -13.96 25.60 25.09
N ARG A 937 -14.24 26.00 23.85
CA ARG A 937 -13.57 25.43 22.69
C ARG A 937 -12.16 26.00 22.65
N ARG A 938 -11.16 25.16 22.93
CA ARG A 938 -9.74 25.56 22.96
C ARG A 938 -9.01 25.03 21.74
N ALA A 939 -8.00 25.77 21.30
CA ALA A 939 -7.12 25.31 20.24
C ALA A 939 -6.41 24.02 20.66
N GLN A 940 -6.24 23.10 19.71
CA GLN A 940 -5.57 21.84 19.98
C GLN A 940 -4.07 22.07 20.16
N ARG A 941 -3.57 21.86 21.38
CA ARG A 941 -2.14 21.89 21.68
C ARG A 941 -1.47 20.70 20.97
N TYR A 942 -0.54 20.98 20.06
CA TYR A 942 0.06 19.96 19.19
C TYR A 942 1.53 19.70 19.52
N VAL A 943 1.96 18.46 19.24
CA VAL A 943 3.36 18.05 19.34
C VAL A 943 3.87 17.70 17.95
N SER A 944 5.00 18.27 17.59
CA SER A 944 5.73 18.11 16.34
C SER A 944 7.22 17.97 16.64
N TRP A 945 8.02 17.66 15.63
CA TRP A 945 9.48 17.61 15.75
C TRP A 945 10.06 18.89 16.36
N SER A 946 9.44 20.05 16.12
CA SER A 946 9.95 21.32 16.63
C SER A 946 9.85 21.53 18.14
N ASN A 947 8.95 20.82 18.85
CA ASN A 947 8.67 21.04 20.28
C ASN A 947 8.68 19.74 21.13
N HIS A 948 9.06 18.61 20.53
CA HIS A 948 8.99 17.29 21.16
C HIS A 948 9.91 17.09 22.38
N LEU A 949 10.87 17.98 22.63
CA LEU A 949 11.77 17.89 23.80
C LEU A 949 11.30 18.72 25.00
N THR A 950 10.06 19.22 24.97
CA THR A 950 9.45 19.95 26.10
C THR A 950 8.72 19.02 27.07
N GLU A 951 8.66 19.39 28.35
CA GLU A 951 7.85 18.66 29.35
C GLU A 951 6.37 18.60 28.94
N GLU A 952 5.86 19.73 28.45
CA GLU A 952 4.49 19.86 27.97
C GLU A 952 4.15 18.87 26.85
N ALA A 953 5.08 18.65 25.90
CA ALA A 953 4.88 17.70 24.81
C ALA A 953 4.62 16.27 25.34
N ASN A 954 5.30 15.85 26.40
CA ASN A 954 5.06 14.55 27.03
C ASN A 954 3.67 14.50 27.66
N ARG A 955 3.26 15.55 28.38
CA ARG A 955 1.93 15.61 29.01
C ARG A 955 0.81 15.50 27.96
N ILE A 956 0.88 16.28 26.89
CA ILE A 956 -0.09 16.24 25.79
C ILE A 956 -0.18 14.85 25.16
N LYS A 957 0.95 14.14 25.00
CA LYS A 957 0.93 12.79 24.42
C LYS A 957 0.34 11.74 25.33
N VAL A 958 0.60 11.82 26.64
CA VAL A 958 -0.05 10.95 27.63
C VAL A 958 -1.57 11.16 27.62
N GLU A 959 -2.04 12.41 27.54
CA GLU A 959 -3.46 12.74 27.43
C GLU A 959 -4.07 12.16 26.15
N ARG A 960 -3.43 12.36 24.99
CA ARG A 960 -3.87 11.79 23.70
C ARG A 960 -3.87 10.26 23.68
N GLN A 961 -2.92 9.63 24.37
CA GLN A 961 -2.90 8.17 24.50
C GLN A 961 -4.07 7.67 25.36
N ALA A 962 -4.40 8.37 26.44
CA ALA A 962 -5.58 8.07 27.25
C ALA A 962 -6.88 8.30 26.45
N GLU A 963 -6.96 9.35 25.63
CA GLU A 963 -8.07 9.61 24.70
C GLU A 963 -8.23 8.47 23.68
N ALA A 964 -7.14 8.06 23.03
CA ALA A 964 -7.15 6.95 22.09
C ALA A 964 -7.67 5.66 22.74
N ARG A 965 -7.18 5.31 23.94
CA ARG A 965 -7.65 4.14 24.69
C ARG A 965 -9.12 4.22 25.08
N ARG A 966 -9.58 5.41 25.47
CA ARG A 966 -10.97 5.64 25.85
C ARG A 966 -11.90 5.51 24.64
N GLY A 967 -11.50 5.97 23.46
CA GLY A 967 -12.34 6.06 22.27
C GLY A 967 -13.40 7.16 22.37
N ASP A 968 -14.23 7.28 21.34
CA ASP A 968 -15.31 8.27 21.28
C ASP A 968 -16.38 8.01 22.34
N PRO A 969 -17.09 9.03 22.83
CA PRO A 969 -18.18 8.81 23.76
C PRO A 969 -19.29 7.97 23.11
N PRO A 970 -19.98 7.13 23.89
CA PRO A 970 -21.17 6.45 23.38
C PRO A 970 -22.27 7.47 23.05
N THR A 971 -23.10 7.16 22.07
CA THR A 971 -24.26 7.98 21.71
C THR A 971 -25.24 8.06 22.89
N ASP A 972 -25.83 9.23 23.08
CA ASP A 972 -26.94 9.46 24.03
C ASP A 972 -28.32 9.32 23.35
N ARG A 973 -28.34 9.05 22.04
CA ARG A 973 -29.56 8.87 21.23
C ARG A 973 -30.15 7.47 21.34
N LEU A 974 -29.46 6.56 22.02
CA LEU A 974 -29.92 5.20 22.30
C LEU A 974 -29.98 4.98 23.81
N ASP A 975 -30.99 4.25 24.27
CA ASP A 975 -31.06 3.81 25.67
C ASP A 975 -29.77 3.08 26.05
N ALA A 976 -29.19 3.44 27.19
CA ALA A 976 -27.87 2.98 27.57
C ALA A 976 -27.84 1.46 27.84
N SER A 977 -28.92 0.88 28.36
CA SER A 977 -29.01 -0.56 28.63
C SER A 977 -29.17 -1.34 27.32
N TRP A 978 -30.09 -0.90 26.46
CA TRP A 978 -30.29 -1.53 25.16
C TRP A 978 -29.08 -1.38 24.22
N ARG A 979 -28.46 -0.20 24.18
CA ARG A 979 -27.19 0.05 23.47
C ARG A 979 -26.12 -0.95 23.89
N GLY A 980 -25.94 -1.16 25.19
CA GLY A 980 -24.98 -2.14 25.72
C GLY A 980 -25.22 -3.56 25.21
N ARG A 981 -26.47 -4.01 25.16
CA ARG A 981 -26.82 -5.32 24.57
C ARG A 981 -26.46 -5.41 23.08
N LEU A 982 -26.71 -4.34 22.31
CA LEU A 982 -26.31 -4.33 20.90
C LEU A 982 -24.79 -4.31 20.73
N GLU A 983 -24.05 -3.62 21.61
CA GLU A 983 -22.58 -3.63 21.66
C GLU A 983 -22.05 -5.06 21.93
N ASP A 984 -22.69 -5.83 22.82
CA ASP A 984 -22.33 -7.23 23.09
C ASP A 984 -22.57 -8.15 21.88
N VAL A 985 -23.69 -7.97 21.17
CA VAL A 985 -23.97 -8.69 19.91
C VAL A 985 -22.91 -8.34 18.87
N LEU A 986 -22.60 -7.05 18.70
CA LEU A 986 -21.59 -6.60 17.76
C LEU A 986 -20.21 -7.17 18.10
N TRP A 987 -19.80 -7.12 19.37
CA TRP A 987 -18.55 -7.71 19.84
C TRP A 987 -18.48 -9.21 19.51
N THR A 988 -19.57 -9.95 19.73
CA THR A 988 -19.65 -11.39 19.42
C THR A 988 -19.45 -11.66 17.94
N MET A 989 -20.08 -10.86 17.06
CA MET A 989 -19.99 -11.04 15.62
C MET A 989 -18.61 -10.68 15.06
N LEU A 990 -17.99 -9.59 15.52
CA LEU A 990 -16.66 -9.17 15.07
C LEU A 990 -15.55 -10.13 15.53
N ASN A 991 -15.75 -10.83 16.64
CA ASN A 991 -14.83 -11.85 17.16
C ASN A 991 -15.17 -13.28 16.69
N SER A 992 -16.16 -13.44 15.80
CA SER A 992 -16.47 -14.74 15.20
C SER A 992 -15.29 -15.21 14.34
N PRO A 993 -14.84 -16.49 14.46
CA PRO A 993 -13.80 -17.04 13.60
C PRO A 993 -14.15 -16.92 12.11
N GLU A 994 -15.43 -16.98 11.75
CA GLU A 994 -15.92 -16.86 10.37
C GLU A 994 -15.51 -15.54 9.71
N PHE A 995 -15.41 -14.45 10.49
CA PHE A 995 -15.05 -13.14 9.96
C PHE A 995 -13.68 -13.14 9.28
N LEU A 996 -12.74 -13.95 9.78
CA LEU A 996 -11.33 -13.98 9.38
C LEU A 996 -11.07 -14.76 8.08
N PHE A 997 -12.11 -15.33 7.46
CA PHE A 997 -11.94 -16.17 6.27
C PHE A 997 -12.69 -15.64 5.05
N THR A 998 -12.08 -15.91 3.90
CA THR A 998 -12.77 -15.97 2.61
C THR A 998 -13.41 -17.36 2.49
N PRO A 999 -14.73 -17.44 2.22
CA PRO A 999 -15.44 -18.70 2.14
C PRO A 999 -15.10 -19.47 0.86
#